data_AF-A0A965TD54-F1
#
_entry.id   AF-A0A965TD54-F1
#
_cell.length_a   1.000
_cell.length_b   1.000
_cell.length_c   1.000
_cell.angle_alpha   90.00
_cell.angle_beta   90.00
_cell.angle_gamma   90.00
#
_symmetry.space_group_name_H-M   'P 1'
#
loop_
_entity.id
_entity.type
_entity.pdbx_description
1 polymer ?
#
loop_
_entity_poly.entity_id
_entity_poly.type
_entity_poly.pdbx_seq_one_letter_code
_entity_poly.pdbx_strand_id
1 'polypeptide(L)'
;MKNSSGKSKTHFTKVSLIIFVMIGIVALLISCTTSGPIIDITLGGEGLIYAGAEVPVTAVVYNLSIEGEILFEIVQDADIAFLNQNGELAISADAPTGATFSIVVTVSGYTFSKTFIVERTPVSSIELLAVPALNAGDTHTLSSLVMPVKARENPVSYELVSGLDKANIVNGVLNISPSARSSDDIKVVAVAGGVRSSETSIVILTIPAESITLDAIAAAYAGEEYSLSSTILPINSTQSNVNYVIASGAGFATIEGGKLIINEDTAVGDIISVYAAIGELHSNTIELTVAKKLVESVYLSVKYYEDTDVMLGAIRELDAYIAPFNATIKDWSVTVLSGGDFIDYDAETKSFTVIGGNIGAEIKVKAVADGECSEILTFTIIRTPVSSVTLSTEGETVAVAPGETRHVVAIVNPANATYPEAEITIQEGEQYVIFEDGVLEFLDAPEGANVSLRAYADGIYSENLVFTIVPIPVNSVTIATSDPIVDLKGGDVVVFSGSVLPQNATRKQLTYSVLSGVQYGAITASGTLTIAPEAIRGTIVIIATSADGVVSNTVTVEILGTYYIYSPSGWADVDNKPNKFNGYSALWLNLKTMPLEANGTTIIISADVKNLVIEGGYSGTEASCISNLKLYFLSNSVVYVTFKNLGIIITERFGGTVIDFSTQAVITLDINGNCYIEAGSPYSPYTDGFTVDGAWLAASTNYIRKHGMDGYGGYDGGTAIRARDITLVGDGNITLKAGSGSSGTAGGKGADTPSSITDQTAGNGGRGGYGGNSGYAVCANNITINLTGTIYAYGGDGGAGGSGGAGGVGASSDYNGTKGADGNDGLSFAPLYAHSNYANQSGAVNTIYLGRVIDNSVTRTETYAVFAEKLERQYKIDIHYGTDFWNPYAPTLFSWNGKYKMTQQNNASEILRLLYGLEGALCIFPQNMFIELSIVNKNVNIYLVNTITNSSGGVVYGLTSNANNVWFATFDTKLRDTFYSTYYNIMIHELLHTLTFSMGSTSSNPMKTGLPTYNLGYSYTLTSAGVYDPHNGNTAANSAFLTKYSKTDFNEDISDNISLICMLVYKPDFLEDGRAINLKCKYIANTYRNFYSSFAYYMPTAWEKLFWEY
;
A
#
# COMPACT_ATOMS: atom_id res chain seq x y z
N MET A 1 -2.13 -56.67 -10.12
CA MET A 1 -3.15 -55.61 -10.30
C MET A 1 -3.93 -55.42 -9.00
N LYS A 2 -4.14 -54.17 -8.55
CA LYS A 2 -5.17 -53.86 -7.54
C LYS A 2 -6.52 -53.76 -8.24
N ASN A 3 -7.58 -54.38 -7.72
CA ASN A 3 -8.81 -53.69 -7.32
C ASN A 3 -9.86 -54.66 -6.74
N SER A 4 -10.88 -54.06 -6.12
CA SER A 4 -11.71 -54.66 -5.08
C SER A 4 -13.18 -54.88 -5.47
N SER A 5 -13.85 -55.68 -4.63
CA SER A 5 -15.25 -55.53 -4.14
C SER A 5 -16.34 -56.46 -4.69
N GLY A 6 -17.20 -56.96 -3.78
CA GLY A 6 -18.39 -57.75 -4.08
C GLY A 6 -19.21 -58.10 -2.81
N LYS A 7 -20.49 -57.73 -2.78
CA LYS A 7 -21.43 -57.80 -1.63
C LYS A 7 -22.84 -58.23 -2.08
N SER A 8 -23.73 -58.81 -1.28
CA SER A 8 -23.62 -59.56 0.00
C SER A 8 -25.02 -60.04 0.44
N LYS A 9 -25.14 -61.17 1.17
CA LYS A 9 -26.35 -61.70 1.85
C LYS A 9 -27.48 -62.27 0.96
N THR A 10 -27.96 -63.48 1.32
CA THR A 10 -29.32 -63.72 1.87
C THR A 10 -29.47 -65.13 2.49
N HIS A 11 -30.38 -65.24 3.48
CA HIS A 11 -30.76 -66.49 4.17
C HIS A 11 -32.10 -67.05 3.65
N PHE A 12 -32.56 -68.16 4.25
CA PHE A 12 -33.93 -68.74 4.23
C PHE A 12 -34.37 -69.53 2.98
N THR A 13 -34.33 -70.87 3.08
CA THR A 13 -35.53 -71.75 3.14
C THR A 13 -35.18 -73.24 3.04
N LYS A 14 -35.22 -73.98 4.17
CA LYS A 14 -35.50 -75.43 4.20
C LYS A 14 -35.95 -75.97 5.58
N VAL A 15 -36.58 -75.10 6.38
CA VAL A 15 -37.29 -75.46 7.63
C VAL A 15 -38.70 -76.03 7.34
N SER A 16 -39.12 -76.04 6.07
CA SER A 16 -40.51 -76.29 5.65
C SER A 16 -40.86 -77.73 5.27
N LEU A 17 -39.96 -78.71 5.44
CA LEU A 17 -40.25 -80.12 5.07
C LEU A 17 -40.66 -81.00 6.27
N ILE A 18 -40.12 -80.76 7.46
CA ILE A 18 -40.39 -81.59 8.65
C ILE A 18 -41.76 -81.25 9.28
N ILE A 19 -42.22 -80.01 9.15
CA ILE A 19 -43.53 -79.55 9.68
C ILE A 19 -44.71 -80.24 8.98
N PHE A 20 -44.52 -80.77 7.75
CA PHE A 20 -45.55 -81.54 7.05
C PHE A 20 -45.70 -83.00 7.54
N VAL A 21 -44.68 -83.57 8.18
CA VAL A 21 -44.71 -84.97 8.67
C VAL A 21 -45.39 -85.06 10.04
N MET A 22 -45.16 -84.07 10.92
CA MET A 22 -45.75 -84.02 12.27
C MET A 22 -47.30 -83.91 12.27
N ILE A 23 -47.90 -83.35 11.23
CA ILE A 23 -49.36 -83.21 11.12
C ILE A 23 -50.04 -84.52 10.65
N GLY A 24 -49.28 -85.47 10.07
CA GLY A 24 -49.82 -86.74 9.58
C GLY A 24 -50.07 -87.81 10.65
N ILE A 25 -49.42 -87.73 11.82
CA ILE A 25 -49.46 -88.80 12.84
C ILE A 25 -50.46 -88.52 13.97
N VAL A 26 -50.91 -87.26 14.14
CA VAL A 26 -51.92 -86.87 15.14
C VAL A 26 -53.32 -87.44 14.81
N ALA A 27 -53.53 -87.97 13.60
CA ALA A 27 -54.76 -88.66 13.18
C ALA A 27 -54.77 -90.18 13.41
N LEU A 28 -53.65 -90.80 13.82
CA LEU A 28 -53.56 -92.24 14.14
C LEU A 28 -53.70 -92.51 15.64
N LEU A 29 -54.70 -91.83 16.22
CA LEU A 29 -55.23 -92.10 17.55
C LEU A 29 -56.14 -93.35 17.50
N ILE A 30 -56.13 -94.13 18.59
CA ILE A 30 -57.17 -95.09 19.00
C ILE A 30 -57.20 -96.45 18.26
N SER A 31 -56.56 -97.46 18.86
CA SER A 31 -57.25 -98.71 19.24
C SER A 31 -56.42 -99.59 20.20
N CYS A 32 -57.13 -100.36 21.03
CA CYS A 32 -56.68 -101.52 21.81
C CYS A 32 -55.50 -101.39 22.80
N THR A 33 -55.84 -101.02 24.03
CA THR A 33 -55.10 -101.46 25.23
C THR A 33 -55.32 -102.95 25.49
N THR A 34 -54.27 -103.76 25.36
CA THR A 34 -53.90 -104.92 26.24
C THR A 34 -52.64 -105.56 25.65
N SER A 35 -51.50 -104.92 25.86
CA SER A 35 -50.21 -105.43 25.39
C SER A 35 -49.73 -106.62 26.23
N GLY A 36 -49.41 -107.73 25.58
CA GLY A 36 -48.42 -108.67 26.12
C GLY A 36 -47.04 -107.99 26.24
N PRO A 37 -46.06 -108.63 26.89
CA PRO A 37 -44.71 -108.06 27.00
C PRO A 37 -44.14 -107.79 25.61
N ILE A 38 -43.54 -106.62 25.41
CA ILE A 38 -42.77 -106.32 24.21
C ILE A 38 -41.30 -106.53 24.59
N ILE A 39 -40.64 -107.43 23.88
CA ILE A 39 -39.20 -107.68 24.02
C ILE A 39 -38.53 -107.26 22.71
N ASP A 40 -37.58 -106.33 22.78
CA ASP A 40 -36.65 -106.10 21.68
C ASP A 40 -35.30 -106.76 22.02
N ILE A 41 -34.71 -107.39 21.01
CA ILE A 41 -33.41 -108.06 21.07
C ILE A 41 -32.43 -107.16 20.32
N THR A 42 -31.48 -106.57 21.05
CA THR A 42 -30.50 -105.65 20.51
C THR A 42 -29.10 -106.21 20.78
N LEU A 43 -28.29 -106.30 19.73
CA LEU A 43 -26.85 -106.57 19.87
C LEU A 43 -26.16 -105.24 20.22
N GLY A 44 -25.20 -105.27 21.15
CA GLY A 44 -24.68 -104.05 21.77
C GLY A 44 -23.91 -103.15 20.81
N GLY A 45 -24.50 -101.99 20.49
CA GLY A 45 -23.97 -101.03 19.52
C GLY A 45 -24.33 -101.39 18.07
N GLU A 46 -24.38 -100.39 17.18
CA GLU A 46 -24.66 -100.57 15.74
C GLU A 46 -23.46 -101.19 14.98
N GLY A 47 -22.97 -102.33 15.46
CA GLY A 47 -21.83 -103.05 14.91
C GLY A 47 -22.23 -104.02 13.79
N LEU A 48 -21.43 -104.02 12.72
CA LEU A 48 -21.54 -104.99 11.62
C LEU A 48 -21.34 -106.42 12.15
N ILE A 49 -22.22 -107.34 11.74
CA ILE A 49 -22.16 -108.75 12.13
C ILE A 49 -21.36 -109.49 11.06
N TYR A 50 -20.12 -109.90 11.33
CA TYR A 50 -19.26 -110.62 10.39
C TYR A 50 -18.62 -111.85 11.05
N ALA A 51 -18.10 -112.75 10.23
CA ALA A 51 -17.47 -113.99 10.70
C ALA A 51 -16.30 -113.71 11.66
N GLY A 52 -16.32 -114.32 12.84
CA GLY A 52 -15.32 -114.12 13.89
C GLY A 52 -15.56 -112.92 14.83
N ALA A 53 -16.70 -112.21 14.73
CA ALA A 53 -17.05 -111.15 15.66
C ALA A 53 -17.63 -111.70 16.98
N GLU A 54 -17.27 -111.11 18.12
CA GLU A 54 -17.93 -111.33 19.42
C GLU A 54 -18.72 -110.07 19.80
N VAL A 55 -20.01 -110.23 20.13
CA VAL A 55 -20.94 -109.12 20.35
C VAL A 55 -21.85 -109.41 21.55
N PRO A 56 -22.02 -108.50 22.53
CA PRO A 56 -22.92 -108.73 23.65
C PRO A 56 -24.39 -108.70 23.20
N VAL A 57 -25.19 -109.66 23.69
CA VAL A 57 -26.63 -109.72 23.45
C VAL A 57 -27.36 -109.04 24.59
N THR A 58 -28.26 -108.10 24.28
CA THR A 58 -29.14 -107.48 25.27
C THR A 58 -30.60 -107.64 24.86
N ALA A 59 -31.44 -108.11 25.79
CA ALA A 59 -32.89 -108.13 25.63
C ALA A 59 -33.50 -107.10 26.56
N VAL A 60 -34.32 -106.18 26.03
CA VAL A 60 -35.01 -105.17 26.81
C VAL A 60 -36.51 -105.49 26.82
N VAL A 61 -37.05 -105.73 28.02
CA VAL A 61 -38.45 -106.09 28.24
C VAL A 61 -39.23 -104.87 28.70
N TYR A 62 -40.31 -104.54 28.01
CA TYR A 62 -41.22 -103.44 28.36
C TYR A 62 -42.54 -103.99 28.93
N ASN A 63 -43.09 -103.26 29.94
CA ASN A 63 -44.17 -103.62 30.89
C ASN A 63 -43.79 -104.54 32.07
N LEU A 64 -43.76 -103.94 33.28
CA LEU A 64 -43.42 -104.58 34.56
C LEU A 64 -44.64 -105.20 35.26
N SER A 65 -44.75 -106.53 35.24
CA SER A 65 -45.53 -107.34 36.22
C SER A 65 -45.17 -108.84 36.14
N ILE A 66 -43.94 -109.16 35.71
CA ILE A 66 -43.51 -110.53 35.44
C ILE A 66 -42.13 -110.72 36.07
N GLU A 67 -42.06 -111.50 37.15
CA GLU A 67 -40.79 -112.09 37.62
C GLU A 67 -40.60 -113.46 36.94
N GLY A 68 -39.40 -113.70 36.43
CA GLY A 68 -39.03 -114.93 35.74
C GLY A 68 -37.62 -114.86 35.19
N GLU A 69 -36.98 -116.02 35.09
CA GLU A 69 -35.64 -116.17 34.53
C GLU A 69 -35.67 -115.92 33.01
N ILE A 70 -34.78 -115.06 32.51
CA ILE A 70 -34.64 -114.79 31.07
C ILE A 70 -33.69 -115.83 30.49
N LEU A 71 -34.19 -116.67 29.59
CA LEU A 71 -33.40 -117.68 28.90
C LEU A 71 -33.16 -117.27 27.44
N PHE A 72 -31.88 -117.25 27.05
CA PHE A 72 -31.44 -117.03 25.67
C PHE A 72 -31.13 -118.38 25.02
N GLU A 73 -31.68 -118.61 23.84
CA GLU A 73 -31.44 -119.80 23.02
C GLU A 73 -31.16 -119.36 21.58
N ILE A 74 -30.10 -119.88 20.96
CA ILE A 74 -29.83 -119.62 19.54
C ILE A 74 -30.52 -120.72 18.73
N VAL A 75 -31.58 -120.35 18.02
CA VAL A 75 -32.43 -121.29 17.27
C VAL A 75 -32.15 -121.17 15.76
N GLN A 76 -30.87 -121.37 15.40
CA GLN A 76 -30.38 -121.96 14.15
C GLN A 76 -28.84 -121.98 14.15
N ASP A 77 -28.27 -123.17 13.90
CA ASP A 77 -26.84 -123.49 13.71
C ASP A 77 -25.81 -122.84 14.65
N ALA A 78 -25.39 -123.64 15.65
CA ALA A 78 -24.19 -123.40 16.45
C ALA A 78 -22.90 -123.30 15.60
N ASP A 79 -22.90 -123.86 14.39
CA ASP A 79 -21.81 -123.78 13.41
C ASP A 79 -21.65 -122.37 12.82
N ILE A 80 -22.68 -121.51 12.92
CA ILE A 80 -22.70 -120.13 12.44
C ILE A 80 -22.52 -119.14 13.60
N ALA A 81 -23.22 -119.33 14.72
CA ALA A 81 -23.10 -118.47 15.90
C ALA A 81 -23.43 -119.22 17.21
N PHE A 82 -22.68 -118.93 18.28
CA PHE A 82 -22.85 -119.54 19.59
C PHE A 82 -22.66 -118.52 20.72
N LEU A 83 -23.18 -118.81 21.92
CA LEU A 83 -22.84 -118.02 23.11
C LEU A 83 -21.50 -118.51 23.67
N ASN A 84 -20.54 -117.59 23.86
CA ASN A 84 -19.25 -117.87 24.46
C ASN A 84 -19.34 -118.07 25.99
N GLN A 85 -18.23 -118.42 26.63
CA GLN A 85 -18.21 -118.70 28.09
C GLN A 85 -18.51 -117.48 28.97
N ASN A 86 -18.50 -116.25 28.40
CA ASN A 86 -18.85 -115.01 29.08
C ASN A 86 -20.32 -114.62 28.89
N GLY A 87 -21.08 -115.34 28.07
CA GLY A 87 -22.48 -115.04 27.72
C GLY A 87 -22.64 -114.07 26.53
N GLU A 88 -21.57 -113.80 25.78
CA GLU A 88 -21.60 -112.96 24.57
C GLU A 88 -21.82 -113.83 23.33
N LEU A 89 -22.39 -113.27 22.26
CA LEU A 89 -22.59 -113.97 20.99
C LEU A 89 -21.31 -113.93 20.16
N ALA A 90 -20.69 -115.08 19.93
CA ALA A 90 -19.59 -115.26 19.00
C ALA A 90 -20.11 -115.79 17.66
N ILE A 91 -19.78 -115.09 16.57
CA ILE A 91 -20.01 -115.56 15.20
C ILE A 91 -18.83 -116.43 14.79
N SER A 92 -19.10 -117.63 14.28
CA SER A 92 -18.09 -118.57 13.80
C SER A 92 -17.15 -117.92 12.78
N ALA A 93 -15.84 -118.12 12.95
CA ALA A 93 -14.83 -117.63 12.01
C ALA A 93 -15.02 -118.19 10.59
N ASP A 94 -15.66 -119.35 10.47
CA ASP A 94 -15.94 -120.02 9.20
C ASP A 94 -17.33 -119.71 8.62
N ALA A 95 -18.17 -118.96 9.33
CA ALA A 95 -19.50 -118.54 8.84
C ALA A 95 -19.38 -117.91 7.43
N PRO A 96 -20.17 -118.36 6.44
CA PRO A 96 -20.17 -117.76 5.11
C PRO A 96 -20.98 -116.46 5.09
N THR A 97 -20.51 -115.46 4.35
CA THR A 97 -21.27 -114.21 4.17
C THR A 97 -22.61 -114.47 3.49
N GLY A 98 -23.65 -113.81 3.99
CA GLY A 98 -25.05 -114.03 3.64
C GLY A 98 -25.74 -115.12 4.47
N ALA A 99 -25.01 -115.85 5.33
CA ALA A 99 -25.61 -116.78 6.28
C ALA A 99 -26.49 -116.05 7.30
N THR A 100 -27.54 -116.72 7.77
CA THR A 100 -28.49 -116.15 8.73
C THR A 100 -28.62 -117.04 9.96
N PHE A 101 -28.66 -116.44 11.15
CA PHE A 101 -28.94 -117.12 12.41
C PHE A 101 -30.02 -116.35 13.18
N SER A 102 -30.73 -117.01 14.09
CA SER A 102 -31.81 -116.38 14.86
C SER A 102 -31.59 -116.54 16.36
N ILE A 103 -31.69 -115.43 17.09
CA ILE A 103 -31.66 -115.43 18.56
C ILE A 103 -33.08 -115.48 19.06
N VAL A 104 -33.36 -116.44 19.94
CA VAL A 104 -34.62 -116.62 20.62
C VAL A 104 -34.47 -116.26 22.10
N VAL A 105 -35.41 -115.46 22.61
CA VAL A 105 -35.48 -115.09 24.02
C VAL A 105 -36.81 -115.56 24.57
N THR A 106 -36.76 -116.34 25.65
CA THR A 106 -37.95 -116.80 26.38
C THR A 106 -38.00 -116.17 27.77
N VAL A 107 -39.12 -115.53 28.08
CA VAL A 107 -39.40 -114.92 29.40
C VAL A 107 -40.79 -115.35 29.86
N SER A 108 -40.85 -116.06 30.99
CA SER A 108 -42.09 -116.55 31.62
C SER A 108 -43.11 -117.18 30.66
N GLY A 109 -42.61 -118.00 29.73
CA GLY A 109 -43.42 -118.76 28.76
C GLY A 109 -43.75 -118.04 27.45
N TYR A 110 -43.34 -116.77 27.28
CA TYR A 110 -43.42 -116.06 26.00
C TYR A 110 -42.08 -116.12 25.27
N THR A 111 -42.11 -116.40 23.97
CA THR A 111 -40.93 -116.65 23.14
C THR A 111 -40.87 -115.67 21.97
N PHE A 112 -39.74 -114.97 21.80
CA PHE A 112 -39.50 -113.98 20.74
C PHE A 112 -38.25 -114.35 19.95
N SER A 113 -38.26 -114.15 18.63
CA SER A 113 -37.13 -114.47 17.74
C SER A 113 -36.73 -113.29 16.87
N LYS A 114 -35.42 -113.08 16.67
CA LYS A 114 -34.88 -112.07 15.75
C LYS A 114 -33.75 -112.68 14.92
N THR A 115 -33.87 -112.61 13.60
CA THR A 115 -32.89 -113.12 12.64
C THR A 115 -31.88 -112.04 12.26
N PHE A 116 -30.61 -112.43 12.18
CA PHE A 116 -29.47 -111.60 11.79
C PHE A 116 -28.76 -112.22 10.58
N ILE A 117 -28.03 -111.40 9.82
CA ILE A 117 -27.28 -111.82 8.62
C ILE A 117 -25.78 -111.55 8.85
N VAL A 118 -24.94 -112.49 8.45
CA VAL A 118 -23.47 -112.34 8.45
C VAL A 118 -23.04 -111.55 7.19
N GLU A 119 -22.52 -110.35 7.38
CA GLU A 119 -21.99 -109.48 6.33
C GLU A 119 -20.58 -109.90 5.87
N ARG A 120 -20.01 -109.14 4.91
CA ARG A 120 -18.63 -109.36 4.45
C ARG A 120 -17.63 -109.02 5.55
N THR A 121 -16.52 -109.75 5.57
CA THR A 121 -15.39 -109.41 6.42
C THR A 121 -14.85 -108.03 6.02
N PRO A 122 -14.78 -107.04 6.94
CA PRO A 122 -14.23 -105.73 6.62
C PRO A 122 -12.78 -105.82 6.14
N VAL A 123 -12.42 -105.07 5.11
CA VAL A 123 -11.03 -104.92 4.67
C VAL A 123 -10.30 -104.08 5.72
N SER A 124 -9.24 -104.62 6.33
CA SER A 124 -8.39 -103.86 7.26
C SER A 124 -7.24 -103.16 6.54
N SER A 125 -6.76 -103.74 5.44
CA SER A 125 -5.72 -103.16 4.58
C SER A 125 -5.71 -103.80 3.19
N ILE A 126 -5.22 -103.06 2.21
CA ILE A 126 -4.92 -103.56 0.86
C ILE A 126 -3.55 -103.03 0.41
N GLU A 127 -2.73 -103.91 -0.15
CA GLU A 127 -1.40 -103.59 -0.67
C GLU A 127 -1.36 -103.89 -2.18
N LEU A 128 -0.94 -102.91 -2.99
CA LEU A 128 -0.68 -103.11 -4.41
C LEU A 128 0.71 -103.75 -4.57
N LEU A 129 0.81 -104.86 -5.31
CA LEU A 129 2.09 -105.54 -5.51
C LEU A 129 2.98 -104.73 -6.48
N ALA A 130 4.29 -104.85 -6.29
CA ALA A 130 5.28 -104.02 -7.00
C ALA A 130 5.20 -104.17 -8.53
N VAL A 131 5.08 -103.03 -9.22
CA VAL A 131 5.11 -102.92 -10.68
C VAL A 131 6.55 -102.62 -11.13
N PRO A 132 7.12 -103.34 -12.12
CA PRO A 132 8.46 -103.08 -12.63
C PRO A 132 8.53 -101.76 -13.42
N ALA A 133 9.75 -101.31 -13.72
CA ALA A 133 9.96 -100.25 -14.71
C ALA A 133 9.54 -100.74 -16.11
N LEU A 134 8.94 -99.85 -16.90
CA LEU A 134 8.34 -100.13 -18.21
C LEU A 134 8.93 -99.21 -19.29
N ASN A 135 8.82 -99.57 -20.56
CA ASN A 135 9.10 -98.68 -21.68
C ASN A 135 7.82 -97.98 -22.15
N ALA A 136 7.97 -96.90 -22.91
CA ALA A 136 6.84 -96.26 -23.58
C ALA A 136 6.22 -97.23 -24.60
N GLY A 137 4.93 -97.57 -24.41
CA GLY A 137 4.21 -98.57 -25.22
C GLY A 137 4.02 -99.94 -24.56
N ASP A 138 4.66 -100.21 -23.41
CA ASP A 138 4.51 -101.50 -22.70
C ASP A 138 3.16 -101.62 -21.97
N THR A 139 2.79 -102.86 -21.61
CA THR A 139 1.58 -103.17 -20.83
C THR A 139 1.89 -104.10 -19.64
N HIS A 140 1.14 -103.99 -18.55
CA HIS A 140 1.39 -104.73 -17.31
C HIS A 140 0.11 -105.05 -16.52
N THR A 141 -0.05 -106.29 -16.06
CA THR A 141 -1.22 -106.71 -15.26
C THR A 141 -1.03 -106.43 -13.77
N LEU A 142 -1.95 -105.66 -13.18
CA LEU A 142 -1.91 -105.27 -11.77
C LEU A 142 -2.45 -106.37 -10.85
N SER A 143 -1.87 -106.48 -9.65
CA SER A 143 -2.27 -107.46 -8.62
C SER A 143 -2.12 -106.88 -7.22
N SER A 144 -2.98 -107.27 -6.28
CA SER A 144 -3.01 -106.73 -4.91
C SER A 144 -3.31 -107.78 -3.84
N LEU A 145 -2.83 -107.56 -2.63
CA LEU A 145 -3.10 -108.36 -1.44
C LEU A 145 -4.15 -107.68 -0.55
N VAL A 146 -5.32 -108.29 -0.38
CA VAL A 146 -6.37 -107.82 0.56
C VAL A 146 -6.26 -108.59 1.87
N MET A 147 -6.32 -107.86 2.99
CA MET A 147 -6.22 -108.38 4.36
C MET A 147 -7.42 -107.92 5.23
N PRO A 148 -7.89 -108.74 6.19
CA PRO A 148 -7.52 -110.14 6.40
C PRO A 148 -7.91 -111.03 5.20
N VAL A 149 -7.34 -112.24 5.09
CA VAL A 149 -7.49 -113.09 3.87
C VAL A 149 -8.96 -113.35 3.50
N LYS A 150 -9.86 -113.47 4.49
CA LYS A 150 -11.30 -113.68 4.23
C LYS A 150 -12.00 -112.46 3.61
N ALA A 151 -11.48 -111.25 3.82
CA ALA A 151 -11.98 -110.01 3.19
C ALA A 151 -11.70 -109.91 1.67
N ARG A 152 -10.99 -110.89 1.07
CA ARG A 152 -10.77 -111.00 -0.40
C ARG A 152 -12.05 -111.23 -1.20
N GLU A 153 -13.17 -111.52 -0.54
CA GLU A 153 -14.51 -111.52 -1.14
C GLU A 153 -14.97 -110.12 -1.60
N ASN A 154 -14.33 -109.06 -1.10
CA ASN A 154 -14.52 -107.70 -1.60
C ASN A 154 -13.80 -107.54 -2.96
N PRO A 155 -14.50 -107.11 -4.03
CA PRO A 155 -13.88 -106.93 -5.33
C PRO A 155 -12.80 -105.85 -5.27
N VAL A 156 -11.69 -106.11 -5.96
CA VAL A 156 -10.60 -105.14 -6.15
C VAL A 156 -10.83 -104.38 -7.45
N SER A 157 -10.74 -103.05 -7.39
CA SER A 157 -10.55 -102.18 -8.55
C SER A 157 -9.20 -101.48 -8.49
N TYR A 158 -8.67 -101.07 -9.64
CA TYR A 158 -7.43 -100.27 -9.72
C TYR A 158 -7.74 -98.93 -10.37
N GLU A 159 -7.11 -97.87 -9.86
CA GLU A 159 -7.31 -96.49 -10.31
C GLU A 159 -5.97 -95.85 -10.64
N LEU A 160 -5.93 -95.08 -11.73
CA LEU A 160 -4.85 -94.14 -12.01
C LEU A 160 -5.07 -92.89 -11.14
N VAL A 161 -4.05 -92.53 -10.38
CA VAL A 161 -3.99 -91.30 -9.57
C VAL A 161 -3.43 -90.14 -10.40
N SER A 162 -2.50 -90.43 -11.32
CA SER A 162 -1.87 -89.45 -12.21
C SER A 162 -1.46 -90.10 -13.54
N GLY A 163 -1.24 -89.27 -14.58
CA GLY A 163 -0.82 -89.73 -15.91
C GLY A 163 -1.94 -90.25 -16.82
N LEU A 164 -3.18 -89.76 -16.67
CA LEU A 164 -4.37 -90.22 -17.42
C LEU A 164 -4.29 -90.01 -18.95
N ASP A 165 -3.43 -89.12 -19.44
CA ASP A 165 -3.12 -88.90 -20.86
C ASP A 165 -1.98 -89.81 -21.37
N LYS A 166 -1.20 -90.40 -20.45
CA LYS A 166 -0.02 -91.24 -20.71
C LYS A 166 -0.21 -92.71 -20.39
N ALA A 167 -1.23 -93.07 -19.63
CA ALA A 167 -1.59 -94.45 -19.34
C ALA A 167 -3.11 -94.62 -19.18
N ASN A 168 -3.59 -95.85 -19.36
CA ASN A 168 -4.94 -96.24 -18.96
C ASN A 168 -4.93 -97.59 -18.24
N ILE A 169 -5.98 -97.88 -17.47
CA ILE A 169 -6.21 -99.20 -16.88
C ILE A 169 -7.50 -99.76 -17.46
N VAL A 170 -7.43 -100.97 -18.03
CA VAL A 170 -8.58 -101.70 -18.58
C VAL A 170 -8.57 -103.10 -17.98
N ASN A 171 -9.64 -103.48 -17.27
CA ASN A 171 -9.81 -104.79 -16.64
C ASN A 171 -8.61 -105.24 -15.75
N GLY A 172 -7.94 -104.29 -15.08
CA GLY A 172 -6.77 -104.56 -14.25
C GLY A 172 -5.43 -104.60 -14.99
N VAL A 173 -5.39 -104.33 -16.29
CA VAL A 173 -4.15 -104.17 -17.07
C VAL A 173 -3.86 -102.68 -17.29
N LEU A 174 -2.68 -102.25 -16.85
CA LEU A 174 -2.10 -100.93 -17.11
C LEU A 174 -1.46 -100.93 -18.51
N ASN A 175 -1.80 -99.96 -19.35
CA ASN A 175 -1.20 -99.77 -20.66
C ASN A 175 -0.49 -98.41 -20.71
N ILE A 176 0.78 -98.38 -21.10
CA ILE A 176 1.59 -97.16 -21.22
C ILE A 176 1.53 -96.64 -22.67
N SER A 177 1.33 -95.34 -22.84
CA SER A 177 1.35 -94.69 -24.15
C SER A 177 2.75 -94.76 -24.78
N PRO A 178 2.87 -95.00 -26.10
CA PRO A 178 4.13 -94.79 -26.83
C PRO A 178 4.68 -93.35 -26.75
N SER A 179 3.85 -92.40 -26.30
CA SER A 179 4.24 -90.99 -26.07
C SER A 179 4.63 -90.68 -24.62
N ALA A 180 4.67 -91.70 -23.74
CA ALA A 180 5.12 -91.55 -22.36
C ALA A 180 6.64 -91.34 -22.30
N ARG A 181 7.10 -90.57 -21.31
CA ARG A 181 8.51 -90.23 -21.09
C ARG A 181 8.91 -90.55 -19.65
N SER A 182 10.21 -90.64 -19.39
CA SER A 182 10.77 -90.86 -18.04
C SER A 182 10.45 -89.72 -17.04
N SER A 183 9.93 -88.60 -17.51
CA SER A 183 9.45 -87.46 -16.72
C SER A 183 7.99 -87.56 -16.29
N ASP A 184 7.21 -88.48 -16.85
CA ASP A 184 5.75 -88.47 -16.72
C ASP A 184 5.33 -89.17 -15.42
N ASP A 185 4.67 -88.42 -14.53
CA ASP A 185 4.23 -88.94 -13.23
C ASP A 185 2.98 -89.82 -13.37
N ILE A 186 3.17 -91.11 -13.57
CA ILE A 186 2.10 -92.12 -13.65
C ILE A 186 2.02 -92.86 -12.31
N LYS A 187 0.87 -92.81 -11.64
CA LYS A 187 0.65 -93.45 -10.33
C LYS A 187 -0.61 -94.28 -10.29
N VAL A 188 -0.57 -95.40 -9.58
CA VAL A 188 -1.67 -96.37 -9.48
C VAL A 188 -1.95 -96.73 -8.01
N VAL A 189 -3.22 -96.97 -7.68
CA VAL A 189 -3.67 -97.57 -6.41
C VAL A 189 -4.62 -98.74 -6.64
N ALA A 190 -4.69 -99.65 -5.66
CA ALA A 190 -5.72 -100.68 -5.55
C ALA A 190 -6.78 -100.26 -4.52
N VAL A 191 -8.04 -100.64 -4.73
CA VAL A 191 -9.18 -100.31 -3.86
C VAL A 191 -10.05 -101.54 -3.65
N ALA A 192 -10.37 -101.89 -2.40
CA ALA A 192 -11.32 -102.94 -2.06
C ALA A 192 -12.04 -102.62 -0.74
N GLY A 193 -13.35 -102.90 -0.67
CA GLY A 193 -14.14 -102.71 0.57
C GLY A 193 -14.15 -101.27 1.12
N GLY A 194 -13.86 -100.26 0.27
CA GLY A 194 -13.71 -98.86 0.67
C GLY A 194 -12.30 -98.45 1.12
N VAL A 195 -11.37 -99.39 1.28
CA VAL A 195 -9.96 -99.12 1.64
C VAL A 195 -9.11 -98.99 0.38
N ARG A 196 -8.22 -97.99 0.35
CA ARG A 196 -7.24 -97.75 -0.74
C ARG A 196 -5.84 -98.19 -0.32
N SER A 197 -5.04 -98.67 -1.26
CA SER A 197 -3.60 -98.89 -1.04
C SER A 197 -2.83 -97.57 -1.01
N SER A 198 -1.55 -97.63 -0.65
CA SER A 198 -0.58 -96.58 -0.98
C SER A 198 -0.44 -96.41 -2.50
N GLU A 199 -0.05 -95.22 -2.93
CA GLU A 199 0.23 -94.87 -4.32
C GLU A 199 1.55 -95.51 -4.78
N THR A 200 1.52 -96.26 -5.88
CA THR A 200 2.71 -96.81 -6.53
C THR A 200 3.01 -95.99 -7.79
N SER A 201 4.22 -95.44 -7.88
CA SER A 201 4.69 -94.68 -9.05
C SER A 201 5.32 -95.62 -10.08
N ILE A 202 5.04 -95.40 -11.36
CA ILE A 202 5.52 -96.21 -12.48
C ILE A 202 6.72 -95.52 -13.13
N VAL A 203 7.83 -96.23 -13.29
CA VAL A 203 9.08 -95.69 -13.86
C VAL A 203 9.16 -96.02 -15.34
N ILE A 204 9.32 -95.00 -16.20
CA ILE A 204 9.49 -95.16 -17.64
C ILE A 204 10.97 -95.05 -18.06
N LEU A 205 11.45 -96.00 -18.87
CA LEU A 205 12.84 -96.06 -19.37
C LEU A 205 13.10 -95.14 -20.58
N THR A 206 14.37 -94.77 -20.79
CA THR A 206 14.81 -93.87 -21.90
C THR A 206 15.47 -94.63 -23.05
N ILE A 207 15.24 -94.15 -24.28
CA ILE A 207 15.85 -94.62 -25.53
C ILE A 207 16.85 -93.55 -26.02
N PRO A 208 18.13 -93.87 -26.31
CA PRO A 208 19.13 -92.92 -26.78
C PRO A 208 19.02 -92.62 -28.30
N ALA A 209 19.60 -91.50 -28.73
CA ALA A 209 19.81 -91.17 -30.13
C ALA A 209 21.10 -91.82 -30.69
N GLU A 210 21.09 -92.20 -31.95
CA GLU A 210 22.22 -92.82 -32.66
C GLU A 210 22.86 -91.87 -33.70
N SER A 211 22.07 -90.99 -34.32
CA SER A 211 22.59 -89.99 -35.28
C SER A 211 21.70 -88.76 -35.42
N ILE A 212 22.27 -87.66 -35.92
CA ILE A 212 21.60 -86.39 -36.21
C ILE A 212 22.11 -85.79 -37.54
N THR A 213 21.22 -85.17 -38.33
CA THR A 213 21.55 -84.46 -39.58
C THR A 213 20.86 -83.10 -39.63
N LEU A 214 21.48 -82.10 -40.27
CA LEU A 214 21.00 -80.71 -40.39
C LEU A 214 20.71 -80.35 -41.85
N ASP A 215 19.54 -79.76 -42.11
CA ASP A 215 19.08 -79.44 -43.47
C ASP A 215 19.75 -78.19 -44.06
N ALA A 216 20.07 -78.23 -45.36
CA ALA A 216 20.84 -77.18 -46.04
C ALA A 216 20.04 -75.88 -46.30
N ILE A 217 20.70 -74.73 -46.11
CA ILE A 217 20.20 -73.40 -46.49
C ILE A 217 20.84 -72.97 -47.82
N ALA A 218 20.05 -72.39 -48.74
CA ALA A 218 20.47 -72.17 -50.13
C ALA A 218 21.32 -70.89 -50.36
N ALA A 219 21.07 -69.82 -49.63
CA ALA A 219 21.80 -68.56 -49.66
C ALA A 219 21.53 -67.78 -48.36
N ALA A 220 22.45 -66.90 -47.96
CA ALA A 220 22.30 -66.03 -46.80
C ALA A 220 22.45 -64.55 -47.19
N TYR A 221 21.58 -63.70 -46.65
CA TYR A 221 21.62 -62.24 -46.80
C TYR A 221 21.61 -61.58 -45.41
N ALA A 222 22.28 -60.44 -45.28
CA ALA A 222 22.28 -59.68 -44.02
C ALA A 222 20.86 -59.23 -43.64
N GLY A 223 20.51 -59.35 -42.35
CA GLY A 223 19.19 -59.01 -41.81
C GLY A 223 18.08 -60.03 -42.09
N GLU A 224 18.36 -61.19 -42.68
CA GLU A 224 17.37 -62.24 -42.90
C GLU A 224 17.45 -63.39 -41.86
N GLU A 225 16.32 -64.04 -41.63
CA GLU A 225 16.18 -65.18 -40.72
C GLU A 225 15.93 -66.49 -41.47
N TYR A 226 16.62 -67.56 -41.07
CA TYR A 226 16.49 -68.89 -41.66
C TYR A 226 16.17 -69.93 -40.58
N SER A 227 15.03 -70.61 -40.70
CA SER A 227 14.65 -71.70 -39.78
C SER A 227 15.59 -72.90 -39.92
N LEU A 228 16.14 -73.40 -38.81
CA LEU A 228 16.99 -74.58 -38.75
C LEU A 228 16.16 -75.82 -38.40
N SER A 229 16.27 -76.86 -39.24
CA SER A 229 15.62 -78.17 -39.04
C SER A 229 16.65 -79.30 -39.05
N SER A 230 16.45 -80.28 -38.17
CA SER A 230 17.32 -81.44 -38.05
C SER A 230 16.53 -82.72 -37.82
N THR A 231 17.07 -83.84 -38.29
CA THR A 231 16.46 -85.18 -38.16
C THR A 231 17.29 -86.03 -37.21
N ILE A 232 16.65 -86.66 -36.21
CA ILE A 232 17.24 -87.58 -35.23
C ILE A 232 16.82 -89.02 -35.57
N LEU A 233 17.76 -89.97 -35.50
CA LEU A 233 17.47 -91.40 -35.61
C LEU A 233 18.01 -92.19 -34.39
N PRO A 234 17.32 -93.26 -33.94
CA PRO A 234 16.00 -93.70 -34.39
C PRO A 234 14.89 -92.72 -33.97
N ILE A 235 13.79 -92.69 -34.74
CA ILE A 235 12.74 -91.66 -34.63
C ILE A 235 11.97 -91.67 -33.29
N ASN A 236 12.06 -92.76 -32.53
CA ASN A 236 11.49 -92.92 -31.19
C ASN A 236 12.50 -92.65 -30.06
N SER A 237 13.65 -92.04 -30.36
CA SER A 237 14.58 -91.58 -29.33
C SER A 237 13.88 -90.65 -28.33
N THR A 238 14.17 -90.86 -27.04
CA THR A 238 13.67 -90.00 -25.97
C THR A 238 14.53 -88.74 -25.78
N GLN A 239 15.67 -88.65 -26.47
CA GLN A 239 16.49 -87.45 -26.53
C GLN A 239 15.96 -86.55 -27.67
N SER A 240 15.29 -85.45 -27.31
CA SER A 240 14.70 -84.50 -28.26
C SER A 240 15.37 -83.11 -28.29
N ASN A 241 16.34 -82.85 -27.40
CA ASN A 241 16.89 -81.52 -27.19
C ASN A 241 18.10 -81.29 -28.12
N VAL A 242 17.81 -80.88 -29.35
CA VAL A 242 18.83 -80.45 -30.30
C VAL A 242 19.28 -79.02 -29.98
N ASN A 243 20.59 -78.82 -29.88
CA ASN A 243 21.21 -77.50 -29.84
C ASN A 243 21.83 -77.22 -31.21
N TYR A 244 21.45 -76.10 -31.85
CA TYR A 244 22.17 -75.61 -33.03
C TYR A 244 23.31 -74.70 -32.60
N VAL A 245 24.48 -74.86 -33.21
CA VAL A 245 25.73 -74.21 -32.81
C VAL A 245 26.39 -73.56 -34.03
N ILE A 246 26.75 -72.29 -33.90
CA ILE A 246 27.61 -71.59 -34.86
C ILE A 246 29.06 -72.02 -34.57
N ALA A 247 29.67 -72.78 -35.48
CA ALA A 247 31.07 -73.19 -35.43
C ALA A 247 32.03 -72.04 -35.74
N SER A 248 31.65 -71.15 -36.67
CA SER A 248 32.39 -69.93 -37.03
C SER A 248 31.44 -68.87 -37.57
N GLY A 249 31.77 -67.59 -37.39
CA GLY A 249 30.93 -66.47 -37.79
C GLY A 249 29.93 -65.98 -36.72
N ALA A 250 30.15 -66.26 -35.44
CA ALA A 250 29.24 -65.85 -34.35
C ALA A 250 29.16 -64.32 -34.11
N GLY A 251 29.99 -63.51 -34.78
CA GLY A 251 29.83 -62.04 -34.85
C GLY A 251 28.91 -61.57 -35.99
N PHE A 252 28.58 -62.46 -36.92
CA PHE A 252 27.80 -62.20 -38.14
C PHE A 252 26.38 -62.77 -38.06
N ALA A 253 26.13 -63.70 -37.14
CA ALA A 253 24.82 -64.28 -36.93
C ALA A 253 24.61 -64.75 -35.48
N THR A 254 23.35 -64.85 -35.08
CA THR A 254 22.91 -65.46 -33.82
C THR A 254 21.97 -66.63 -34.09
N ILE A 255 21.75 -67.47 -33.07
CA ILE A 255 20.74 -68.53 -33.13
C ILE A 255 19.73 -68.31 -32.00
N GLU A 256 18.48 -68.05 -32.37
CA GLU A 256 17.37 -67.84 -31.44
C GLU A 256 16.15 -68.66 -31.86
N GLY A 257 15.53 -69.37 -30.91
CA GLY A 257 14.30 -70.13 -31.15
C GLY A 257 14.38 -71.22 -32.23
N GLY A 258 15.58 -71.68 -32.59
CA GLY A 258 15.79 -72.60 -33.72
C GLY A 258 15.88 -71.92 -35.09
N LYS A 259 16.07 -70.60 -35.15
CA LYS A 259 16.43 -69.86 -36.37
C LYS A 259 17.87 -69.39 -36.32
N LEU A 260 18.53 -69.35 -37.46
CA LEU A 260 19.74 -68.57 -37.69
C LEU A 260 19.32 -67.18 -38.15
N ILE A 261 19.77 -66.14 -37.45
CA ILE A 261 19.49 -64.74 -37.77
C ILE A 261 20.82 -64.11 -38.20
N ILE A 262 20.90 -63.61 -39.44
CA ILE A 262 22.10 -62.92 -39.94
C ILE A 262 22.04 -61.46 -39.53
N ASN A 263 23.09 -60.94 -38.88
CA ASN A 263 23.13 -59.55 -38.42
C ASN A 263 23.05 -58.57 -39.62
N GLU A 264 22.33 -57.46 -39.48
CA GLU A 264 22.15 -56.47 -40.57
C GLU A 264 23.48 -55.86 -41.06
N ASP A 265 24.45 -55.69 -40.16
CA ASP A 265 25.77 -55.11 -40.45
C ASP A 265 26.78 -56.12 -41.07
N THR A 266 26.35 -57.35 -41.37
CA THR A 266 27.25 -58.38 -41.91
C THR A 266 27.69 -58.06 -43.33
N ALA A 267 28.99 -58.13 -43.61
CA ALA A 267 29.52 -57.75 -44.91
C ALA A 267 29.31 -58.86 -45.96
N VAL A 268 29.20 -58.44 -47.22
CA VAL A 268 29.15 -59.39 -48.35
C VAL A 268 30.48 -60.14 -48.45
N GLY A 269 30.40 -61.47 -48.45
CA GLY A 269 31.55 -62.37 -48.45
C GLY A 269 31.89 -62.98 -47.08
N ASP A 270 31.28 -62.51 -45.98
CA ASP A 270 31.47 -63.13 -44.66
C ASP A 270 30.90 -64.56 -44.65
N ILE A 271 31.57 -65.45 -43.90
CA ILE A 271 31.23 -66.89 -43.84
C ILE A 271 30.75 -67.27 -42.44
N ILE A 272 29.61 -67.95 -42.39
CA ILE A 272 28.99 -68.47 -41.17
C ILE A 272 28.85 -69.98 -41.32
N SER A 273 29.33 -70.75 -40.34
CA SER A 273 29.29 -72.21 -40.36
C SER A 273 28.48 -72.74 -39.18
N VAL A 274 27.50 -73.61 -39.42
CA VAL A 274 26.50 -74.06 -38.42
C VAL A 274 26.35 -75.58 -38.42
N TYR A 275 26.17 -76.19 -37.24
CA TYR A 275 25.82 -77.60 -37.09
C TYR A 275 24.79 -77.82 -35.96
N ALA A 276 24.13 -78.98 -35.97
CA ALA A 276 23.22 -79.43 -34.92
C ALA A 276 23.89 -80.45 -34.00
N ALA A 277 23.61 -80.40 -32.71
CA ALA A 277 24.20 -81.27 -31.70
C ALA A 277 23.14 -81.86 -30.75
N ILE A 278 23.30 -83.12 -30.37
CA ILE A 278 22.51 -83.77 -29.33
C ILE A 278 23.41 -84.66 -28.45
N GLY A 279 23.62 -84.26 -27.19
CA GLY A 279 24.66 -84.86 -26.35
C GLY A 279 26.04 -84.67 -26.98
N GLU A 280 26.76 -85.77 -27.23
CA GLU A 280 28.07 -85.78 -27.91
C GLU A 280 27.95 -86.00 -29.44
N LEU A 281 26.75 -86.22 -29.98
CA LEU A 281 26.54 -86.42 -31.43
C LEU A 281 26.40 -85.07 -32.14
N HIS A 282 27.14 -84.88 -33.23
CA HIS A 282 27.07 -83.70 -34.11
C HIS A 282 26.60 -84.08 -35.52
N SER A 283 25.90 -83.17 -36.20
CA SER A 283 25.49 -83.30 -37.60
C SER A 283 26.62 -82.94 -38.58
N ASN A 284 26.31 -83.02 -39.87
CA ASN A 284 27.00 -82.24 -40.90
C ASN A 284 27.02 -80.74 -40.53
N THR A 285 28.12 -80.06 -40.85
CA THR A 285 28.24 -78.60 -40.82
C THR A 285 27.82 -78.02 -42.17
N ILE A 286 27.10 -76.90 -42.15
CA ILE A 286 26.72 -76.10 -43.32
C ILE A 286 27.53 -74.82 -43.27
N GLU A 287 28.12 -74.41 -44.39
CA GLU A 287 28.79 -73.13 -44.54
C GLU A 287 27.97 -72.20 -45.45
N LEU A 288 27.78 -70.95 -45.01
CA LEU A 288 26.97 -69.93 -45.67
C LEU A 288 27.83 -68.71 -45.93
N THR A 289 27.93 -68.28 -47.19
CA THR A 289 28.55 -67.02 -47.58
C THR A 289 27.47 -65.96 -47.74
N VAL A 290 27.62 -64.81 -47.08
CA VAL A 290 26.66 -63.71 -47.18
C VAL A 290 26.76 -63.02 -48.54
N ALA A 291 25.65 -62.94 -49.27
CA ALA A 291 25.58 -62.41 -50.63
C ALA A 291 25.08 -60.96 -50.69
N LYS A 292 25.44 -60.23 -51.75
CA LYS A 292 24.89 -58.89 -52.03
C LYS A 292 23.44 -59.00 -52.47
N LYS A 293 22.55 -58.22 -51.85
CA LYS A 293 21.19 -57.97 -52.31
C LYS A 293 21.16 -56.64 -53.06
N LEU A 294 20.70 -56.66 -54.32
CA LEU A 294 20.69 -55.50 -55.21
C LEU A 294 19.58 -54.51 -54.84
N VAL A 295 19.77 -53.25 -55.23
CA VAL A 295 18.67 -52.27 -55.33
C VAL A 295 17.83 -52.63 -56.55
N GLU A 296 16.50 -52.64 -56.41
CA GLU A 296 15.54 -52.92 -57.48
C GLU A 296 14.80 -51.65 -57.94
N SER A 297 14.64 -50.64 -57.08
CA SER A 297 14.07 -49.34 -57.45
C SER A 297 14.41 -48.23 -56.44
N VAL A 298 14.42 -46.99 -56.94
CA VAL A 298 14.71 -45.76 -56.19
C VAL A 298 13.56 -44.78 -56.41
N TYR A 299 12.93 -44.29 -55.34
CA TYR A 299 11.85 -43.31 -55.42
C TYR A 299 12.29 -42.02 -54.74
N LEU A 300 12.42 -40.93 -55.51
CA LEU A 300 12.77 -39.60 -55.02
C LEU A 300 11.52 -38.78 -54.72
N SER A 301 11.51 -38.11 -53.56
CA SER A 301 10.46 -37.16 -53.17
C SER A 301 11.07 -35.94 -52.46
N VAL A 302 10.23 -34.97 -52.13
CA VAL A 302 10.58 -33.87 -51.23
C VAL A 302 10.09 -34.24 -49.83
N LYS A 303 10.93 -34.06 -48.82
CA LYS A 303 10.74 -34.60 -47.47
C LYS A 303 9.53 -34.05 -46.69
N TYR A 304 9.09 -32.82 -47.02
CA TYR A 304 8.05 -32.09 -46.26
C TYR A 304 6.99 -31.36 -47.10
N TYR A 305 7.22 -31.13 -48.39
CA TYR A 305 6.36 -30.30 -49.25
C TYR A 305 6.19 -30.95 -50.62
N GLU A 306 4.97 -31.31 -51.01
CA GLU A 306 4.69 -31.86 -52.34
C GLU A 306 4.83 -30.82 -53.48
N ASP A 307 5.04 -29.55 -53.13
CA ASP A 307 5.08 -28.44 -54.09
C ASP A 307 6.41 -28.33 -54.84
N THR A 308 6.31 -28.52 -56.15
CA THR A 308 7.39 -28.37 -57.13
C THR A 308 7.58 -26.94 -57.61
N ASP A 309 6.63 -26.03 -57.36
CA ASP A 309 6.86 -24.62 -57.61
C ASP A 309 7.75 -24.04 -56.49
N VAL A 310 8.77 -23.27 -56.89
CA VAL A 310 9.82 -22.74 -56.01
C VAL A 310 10.05 -21.26 -56.27
N MET A 311 10.36 -20.51 -55.22
CA MET A 311 10.71 -19.08 -55.30
C MET A 311 12.21 -18.91 -55.08
N LEU A 312 12.76 -17.75 -55.43
CA LEU A 312 14.12 -17.39 -55.05
C LEU A 312 14.28 -17.45 -53.52
N GLY A 313 15.35 -18.05 -53.03
CA GLY A 313 15.60 -18.32 -51.61
C GLY A 313 14.86 -19.54 -51.05
N ALA A 314 14.02 -20.23 -51.83
CA ALA A 314 13.33 -21.43 -51.35
C ALA A 314 14.31 -22.58 -51.13
N ILE A 315 14.20 -23.24 -49.98
CA ILE A 315 14.94 -24.46 -49.65
C ILE A 315 14.04 -25.67 -49.95
N ARG A 316 14.61 -26.73 -50.54
CA ARG A 316 13.98 -28.03 -50.75
C ARG A 316 14.91 -29.14 -50.28
N GLU A 317 14.49 -29.88 -49.27
CA GLU A 317 15.18 -31.08 -48.78
C GLU A 317 14.59 -32.31 -49.49
N LEU A 318 15.46 -33.12 -50.09
CA LEU A 318 15.09 -34.31 -50.87
C LEU A 318 15.22 -35.57 -50.01
N ASP A 319 14.32 -36.52 -50.22
CA ASP A 319 14.36 -37.84 -49.58
C ASP A 319 14.24 -38.94 -50.64
N ALA A 320 14.80 -40.12 -50.36
CA ALA A 320 14.76 -41.24 -51.29
C ALA A 320 14.46 -42.57 -50.59
N TYR A 321 13.41 -43.25 -51.07
CA TYR A 321 13.08 -44.60 -50.65
C TYR A 321 13.75 -45.62 -51.59
N ILE A 322 14.59 -46.49 -51.00
CA ILE A 322 15.33 -47.55 -51.70
C ILE A 322 14.64 -48.89 -51.46
N ALA A 323 14.27 -49.58 -52.52
CA ALA A 323 13.61 -50.89 -52.45
C ALA A 323 14.45 -51.99 -53.13
N PRO A 324 14.46 -53.23 -52.59
CA PRO A 324 13.83 -53.67 -51.34
C PRO A 324 14.53 -53.07 -50.11
N PHE A 325 13.81 -52.98 -48.98
CA PHE A 325 14.32 -52.33 -47.76
C PHE A 325 15.63 -52.94 -47.23
N ASN A 326 15.90 -54.23 -47.49
CA ASN A 326 17.16 -54.89 -47.15
C ASN A 326 18.16 -55.03 -48.32
N ALA A 327 18.09 -54.14 -49.32
CA ALA A 327 19.19 -53.96 -50.29
C ALA A 327 20.49 -53.61 -49.55
N THR A 328 21.62 -54.13 -50.03
CA THR A 328 22.90 -54.05 -49.30
C THR A 328 23.54 -52.67 -49.36
N ILE A 329 23.35 -51.91 -50.45
CA ILE A 329 23.90 -50.56 -50.62
C ILE A 329 22.73 -49.60 -50.73
N LYS A 330 22.42 -48.93 -49.61
CA LYS A 330 21.29 -47.99 -49.49
C LYS A 330 21.70 -46.51 -49.61
N ASP A 331 23.00 -46.24 -49.58
CA ASP A 331 23.54 -44.90 -49.77
C ASP A 331 23.17 -44.37 -51.16
N TRP A 332 22.64 -43.15 -51.19
CA TRP A 332 22.13 -42.53 -52.40
C TRP A 332 22.63 -41.09 -52.57
N SER A 333 22.60 -40.62 -53.81
CA SER A 333 23.07 -39.29 -54.21
C SER A 333 22.07 -38.62 -55.15
N VAL A 334 22.04 -37.28 -55.15
CA VAL A 334 21.26 -36.50 -56.12
C VAL A 334 22.15 -36.16 -57.32
N THR A 335 21.63 -36.35 -58.53
CA THR A 335 22.20 -35.80 -59.76
C THR A 335 21.33 -34.64 -60.23
N VAL A 336 21.90 -33.44 -60.33
CA VAL A 336 21.25 -32.30 -61.00
C VAL A 336 21.42 -32.46 -62.51
N LEU A 337 20.31 -32.46 -63.24
CA LEU A 337 20.23 -32.67 -64.70
C LEU A 337 20.16 -31.35 -65.46
N SER A 338 19.47 -30.35 -64.91
CA SER A 338 19.41 -28.97 -65.43
C SER A 338 19.07 -27.98 -64.31
N GLY A 339 19.41 -26.71 -64.51
CA GLY A 339 19.15 -25.66 -63.53
C GLY A 339 20.16 -25.60 -62.37
N GLY A 340 21.32 -26.23 -62.50
CA GLY A 340 22.39 -26.20 -61.48
C GLY A 340 22.83 -24.78 -61.13
N ASP A 341 22.98 -23.89 -62.13
CA ASP A 341 23.36 -22.49 -61.93
C ASP A 341 22.28 -21.66 -61.17
N PHE A 342 21.09 -22.23 -60.94
CA PHE A 342 19.98 -21.61 -60.21
C PHE A 342 19.91 -22.07 -58.76
N ILE A 343 20.72 -23.05 -58.35
CA ILE A 343 20.64 -23.66 -57.02
C ILE A 343 22.01 -23.78 -56.35
N ASP A 344 22.05 -23.56 -55.04
CA ASP A 344 23.14 -24.03 -54.18
C ASP A 344 22.72 -25.39 -53.60
N TYR A 345 23.37 -26.47 -54.03
CA TYR A 345 23.03 -27.84 -53.62
C TYR A 345 24.04 -28.36 -52.59
N ASP A 346 23.52 -28.69 -51.41
CA ASP A 346 24.26 -29.33 -50.34
C ASP A 346 24.13 -30.86 -50.45
N ALA A 347 25.25 -31.50 -50.78
CA ALA A 347 25.36 -32.95 -50.91
C ALA A 347 25.38 -33.70 -49.57
N GLU A 348 25.62 -33.03 -48.44
CA GLU A 348 25.58 -33.60 -47.09
C GLU A 348 24.13 -33.65 -46.59
N THR A 349 23.40 -32.54 -46.62
CA THR A 349 21.99 -32.48 -46.20
C THR A 349 20.97 -32.94 -47.25
N LYS A 350 21.42 -33.25 -48.49
CA LYS A 350 20.56 -33.57 -49.65
C LYS A 350 19.53 -32.49 -49.95
N SER A 351 19.84 -31.23 -49.64
CA SER A 351 18.96 -30.09 -49.85
C SER A 351 19.52 -29.12 -50.90
N PHE A 352 18.66 -28.33 -51.54
CA PHE A 352 19.10 -27.19 -52.33
C PHE A 352 18.36 -25.91 -51.95
N THR A 353 19.06 -24.78 -52.09
CA THR A 353 18.49 -23.43 -52.00
C THR A 353 18.44 -22.83 -53.40
N VAL A 354 17.32 -22.27 -53.82
CA VAL A 354 17.24 -21.54 -55.11
C VAL A 354 17.95 -20.19 -54.97
N ILE A 355 19.05 -20.00 -55.69
CA ILE A 355 19.91 -18.80 -55.64
C ILE A 355 19.82 -17.91 -56.89
N GLY A 356 19.15 -18.36 -57.96
CA GLY A 356 18.99 -17.58 -59.18
C GLY A 356 17.97 -18.17 -60.14
N GLY A 357 17.98 -17.68 -61.38
CA GLY A 357 17.10 -18.13 -62.46
C GLY A 357 15.92 -17.20 -62.74
N ASN A 358 15.47 -17.18 -63.99
CA ASN A 358 14.30 -16.41 -64.41
C ASN A 358 13.00 -17.14 -64.04
N ILE A 359 11.91 -16.38 -63.85
CA ILE A 359 10.57 -16.94 -63.67
C ILE A 359 10.21 -17.83 -64.88
N GLY A 360 9.74 -19.05 -64.60
CA GLY A 360 9.46 -20.10 -65.58
C GLY A 360 10.66 -21.01 -65.92
N ALA A 361 11.84 -20.81 -65.32
CA ALA A 361 12.96 -21.72 -65.48
C ALA A 361 12.77 -23.02 -64.65
N GLU A 362 13.30 -24.13 -65.19
CA GLU A 362 13.16 -25.47 -64.58
C GLU A 362 14.47 -25.95 -63.94
N ILE A 363 14.38 -26.50 -62.73
CA ILE A 363 15.43 -27.26 -62.05
C ILE A 363 15.04 -28.73 -62.11
N LYS A 364 15.93 -29.62 -62.58
CA LYS A 364 15.64 -31.06 -62.75
C LYS A 364 16.65 -31.91 -62.01
N VAL A 365 16.18 -32.84 -61.20
CA VAL A 365 17.01 -33.70 -60.34
C VAL A 365 16.53 -35.16 -60.38
N LYS A 366 17.43 -36.10 -60.07
CA LYS A 366 17.10 -37.51 -59.81
C LYS A 366 17.98 -38.08 -58.71
N ALA A 367 17.51 -39.11 -58.01
CA ALA A 367 18.29 -39.87 -57.05
C ALA A 367 18.96 -41.07 -57.75
N VAL A 368 20.14 -41.47 -57.25
CA VAL A 368 20.89 -42.65 -57.72
C VAL A 368 21.41 -43.44 -56.52
N ALA A 369 21.13 -44.75 -56.49
CA ALA A 369 21.60 -45.69 -55.46
C ALA A 369 22.01 -47.02 -56.11
N ASP A 370 23.20 -47.52 -55.79
CA ASP A 370 23.80 -48.75 -56.36
C ASP A 370 23.76 -48.87 -57.92
N GLY A 371 23.67 -47.73 -58.62
CA GLY A 371 23.56 -47.65 -60.09
C GLY A 371 22.14 -47.45 -60.61
N GLU A 372 21.11 -47.81 -59.84
CA GLU A 372 19.71 -47.58 -60.19
C GLU A 372 19.30 -46.12 -59.97
N CYS A 373 18.38 -45.62 -60.79
CA CYS A 373 17.95 -44.23 -60.83
C CYS A 373 16.47 -44.07 -60.50
N SER A 374 16.10 -42.96 -59.84
CA SER A 374 14.71 -42.54 -59.77
C SER A 374 14.22 -41.92 -61.09
N GLU A 375 12.90 -41.78 -61.20
CA GLU A 375 12.28 -40.82 -62.09
C GLU A 375 12.78 -39.38 -61.84
N ILE A 376 12.62 -38.50 -62.83
CA ILE A 376 13.07 -37.11 -62.76
C ILE A 376 12.05 -36.26 -62.00
N LEU A 377 12.49 -35.63 -60.91
CA LEU A 377 11.74 -34.60 -60.22
C LEU A 377 12.09 -33.22 -60.82
N THR A 378 11.08 -32.44 -61.18
CA THR A 378 11.22 -31.11 -61.79
C THR A 378 10.62 -30.06 -60.88
N PHE A 379 11.31 -28.92 -60.72
CA PHE A 379 10.82 -27.74 -60.01
C PHE A 379 10.76 -26.54 -60.95
N THR A 380 9.76 -25.66 -60.78
CA THR A 380 9.57 -24.45 -61.61
C THR A 380 9.78 -23.19 -60.78
N ILE A 381 10.59 -22.25 -61.25
CA ILE A 381 10.77 -20.96 -60.57
C ILE A 381 9.56 -20.06 -60.80
N ILE A 382 8.82 -19.71 -59.75
CA ILE A 382 7.63 -18.85 -59.80
C ILE A 382 7.85 -17.52 -59.05
N ARG A 383 6.97 -16.53 -59.30
CA ARG A 383 6.90 -15.28 -58.55
C ARG A 383 5.65 -15.20 -57.67
N THR A 384 5.75 -14.49 -56.56
CA THR A 384 4.60 -13.97 -55.81
C THR A 384 4.17 -12.65 -56.44
N PRO A 385 3.01 -12.54 -57.12
CA PRO A 385 2.53 -11.27 -57.66
C PRO A 385 2.03 -10.35 -56.55
N VAL A 386 2.08 -9.04 -56.77
CA VAL A 386 1.31 -8.09 -55.94
C VAL A 386 -0.19 -8.32 -56.19
N SER A 387 -0.98 -8.33 -55.12
CA SER A 387 -2.44 -8.47 -55.15
C SER A 387 -3.18 -7.19 -54.76
N SER A 388 -2.58 -6.35 -53.91
CA SER A 388 -3.07 -4.98 -53.66
C SER A 388 -1.95 -4.05 -53.17
N VAL A 389 -2.15 -2.76 -53.38
CA VAL A 389 -1.31 -1.68 -52.85
C VAL A 389 -2.22 -0.71 -52.10
N THR A 390 -1.90 -0.37 -50.86
CA THR A 390 -2.62 0.66 -50.10
C THR A 390 -1.67 1.73 -49.58
N LEU A 391 -2.15 2.97 -49.51
CA LEU A 391 -1.45 4.05 -48.80
C LEU A 391 -1.93 4.07 -47.35
N SER A 392 -0.98 4.15 -46.43
CA SER A 392 -1.20 4.37 -45.00
C SER A 392 -0.48 5.62 -44.57
N THR A 393 -1.06 6.37 -43.64
CA THR A 393 -0.48 7.56 -43.05
C THR A 393 -0.69 7.52 -41.55
N GLU A 394 0.20 8.14 -40.79
CA GLU A 394 -0.07 8.51 -39.41
C GLU A 394 -1.13 9.63 -39.31
N GLY A 395 -1.77 9.76 -38.14
CA GLY A 395 -2.80 10.76 -37.86
C GLY A 395 -4.25 10.25 -37.97
N GLU A 396 -5.14 10.79 -37.12
CA GLU A 396 -6.56 10.39 -37.07
C GLU A 396 -7.42 10.99 -38.19
N THR A 397 -6.93 12.04 -38.88
CA THR A 397 -7.67 12.74 -39.93
C THR A 397 -6.77 13.17 -41.09
N VAL A 398 -7.38 13.38 -42.25
CA VAL A 398 -6.74 13.93 -43.44
C VAL A 398 -6.72 15.46 -43.49
N ALA A 399 -7.20 16.14 -42.44
CA ALA A 399 -7.03 17.58 -42.28
C ALA A 399 -5.63 17.85 -41.70
N VAL A 400 -4.90 18.79 -42.30
CA VAL A 400 -3.49 19.10 -41.98
C VAL A 400 -3.24 20.60 -41.97
N ALA A 401 -2.37 21.07 -41.08
CA ALA A 401 -1.96 22.47 -41.01
C ALA A 401 -0.66 22.75 -41.78
N PRO A 402 -0.42 23.99 -42.27
CA PRO A 402 0.90 24.39 -42.77
C PRO A 402 2.01 24.19 -41.72
N GLY A 403 3.11 23.57 -42.13
CA GLY A 403 4.22 23.14 -41.28
C GLY A 403 4.00 21.82 -40.55
N GLU A 404 2.87 21.14 -40.77
CA GLU A 404 2.66 19.76 -40.29
C GLU A 404 3.36 18.76 -41.21
N THR A 405 3.80 17.64 -40.66
CA THR A 405 4.38 16.52 -41.40
C THR A 405 3.52 15.27 -41.27
N ARG A 406 3.48 14.45 -42.33
CA ARG A 406 2.86 13.12 -42.33
C ARG A 406 3.79 12.10 -42.96
N HIS A 407 4.16 11.06 -42.22
CA HIS A 407 4.81 9.89 -42.76
C HIS A 407 3.79 9.02 -43.52
N VAL A 408 4.00 8.86 -44.83
CA VAL A 408 3.13 8.14 -45.75
C VAL A 408 3.85 6.90 -46.28
N VAL A 409 3.24 5.73 -46.09
CA VAL A 409 3.81 4.42 -46.45
C VAL A 409 2.91 3.71 -47.43
N ALA A 410 3.49 3.19 -48.52
CA ALA A 410 2.82 2.23 -49.39
C ALA A 410 2.98 0.81 -48.82
N ILE A 411 1.86 0.15 -48.57
CA ILE A 411 1.82 -1.24 -48.09
C ILE A 411 1.43 -2.13 -49.26
N VAL A 412 2.37 -2.99 -49.66
CA VAL A 412 2.21 -3.96 -50.75
C VAL A 412 1.80 -5.31 -50.16
N ASN A 413 0.74 -5.91 -50.71
CA ASN A 413 0.23 -7.21 -50.26
C ASN A 413 0.29 -8.25 -51.39
N PRO A 414 0.68 -9.51 -51.10
CA PRO A 414 1.26 -9.95 -49.83
C PRO A 414 2.67 -9.35 -49.64
N ALA A 415 3.13 -9.21 -48.39
CA ALA A 415 4.41 -8.56 -48.08
C ALA A 415 5.65 -9.29 -48.64
N ASN A 416 5.49 -10.55 -49.08
CA ASN A 416 6.50 -11.35 -49.77
C ASN A 416 6.30 -11.40 -51.30
N ALA A 417 5.66 -10.38 -51.88
CA ALA A 417 5.64 -10.17 -53.32
C ALA A 417 7.08 -10.12 -53.88
N THR A 418 7.29 -10.61 -55.10
CA THR A 418 8.63 -10.71 -55.71
C THR A 418 9.19 -9.37 -56.17
N TYR A 419 8.31 -8.39 -56.43
CA TYR A 419 8.67 -6.99 -56.69
C TYR A 419 7.84 -6.10 -55.75
N PRO A 420 8.21 -6.03 -54.45
CA PRO A 420 7.45 -5.32 -53.43
C PRO A 420 7.73 -3.81 -53.42
N GLU A 421 8.64 -3.31 -54.27
CA GLU A 421 8.99 -1.90 -54.36
C GLU A 421 7.79 -1.08 -54.87
N ALA A 422 7.33 -0.14 -54.03
CA ALA A 422 6.24 0.76 -54.34
C ALA A 422 6.73 2.20 -54.51
N GLU A 423 6.36 2.83 -55.62
CA GLU A 423 6.61 4.25 -55.88
C GLU A 423 5.39 5.07 -55.47
N ILE A 424 5.57 6.10 -54.63
CA ILE A 424 4.51 7.04 -54.23
C ILE A 424 4.69 8.32 -55.05
N THR A 425 3.61 8.74 -55.72
CA THR A 425 3.59 9.92 -56.59
C THR A 425 2.48 10.89 -56.19
N ILE A 426 2.79 12.18 -56.16
CA ILE A 426 1.80 13.25 -55.95
C ILE A 426 0.99 13.42 -57.24
N GLN A 427 -0.33 13.32 -57.13
CA GLN A 427 -1.30 13.47 -58.23
C GLN A 427 -1.83 14.91 -58.33
N GLU A 428 -1.92 15.62 -57.20
CA GLU A 428 -2.41 16.99 -57.10
C GLU A 428 -1.77 17.67 -55.88
N GLY A 429 -1.50 18.98 -55.97
CA GLY A 429 -1.03 19.79 -54.84
C GLY A 429 0.48 19.76 -54.59
N GLU A 430 1.30 19.33 -55.56
CA GLU A 430 2.77 19.28 -55.46
C GLU A 430 3.40 20.59 -54.99
N GLN A 431 2.87 21.75 -55.41
CA GLN A 431 3.34 23.07 -54.97
C GLN A 431 3.03 23.42 -53.50
N TYR A 432 2.27 22.58 -52.79
CA TYR A 432 1.89 22.74 -51.39
C TYR A 432 2.59 21.75 -50.46
N VAL A 433 3.53 20.94 -50.97
CA VAL A 433 4.25 19.94 -50.17
C VAL A 433 5.70 19.80 -50.56
N ILE A 434 6.51 19.33 -49.61
CA ILE A 434 7.79 18.67 -49.89
C ILE A 434 7.59 17.18 -49.56
N PHE A 435 8.04 16.29 -50.44
CA PHE A 435 7.96 14.84 -50.24
C PHE A 435 9.35 14.22 -50.39
N GLU A 436 9.96 13.88 -49.27
CA GLU A 436 11.31 13.28 -49.19
C GLU A 436 11.28 12.09 -48.22
N ASP A 437 11.88 10.97 -48.61
CA ASP A 437 12.02 9.73 -47.81
C ASP A 437 10.73 9.23 -47.12
N GLY A 438 9.57 9.42 -47.77
CA GLY A 438 8.25 9.00 -47.25
C GLY A 438 7.61 10.00 -46.29
N VAL A 439 8.27 11.12 -45.97
CA VAL A 439 7.72 12.22 -45.18
C VAL A 439 7.15 13.30 -46.11
N LEU A 440 5.90 13.66 -45.87
CA LEU A 440 5.19 14.73 -46.56
C LEU A 440 5.10 15.96 -45.62
N GLU A 441 5.84 17.02 -45.90
CA GLU A 441 5.76 18.31 -45.20
C GLU A 441 4.78 19.23 -45.93
N PHE A 442 3.74 19.70 -45.24
CA PHE A 442 2.75 20.62 -45.82
C PHE A 442 3.24 22.07 -45.75
N LEU A 443 3.30 22.74 -46.89
CA LEU A 443 3.72 24.14 -47.01
C LEU A 443 2.54 25.10 -46.78
N ASP A 444 2.82 26.40 -46.79
CA ASP A 444 1.79 27.44 -46.77
C ASP A 444 0.97 27.42 -48.07
N ALA A 445 -0.36 27.33 -47.93
CA ALA A 445 -1.28 27.08 -49.03
C ALA A 445 -2.64 27.74 -48.78
N PRO A 446 -3.45 27.97 -49.83
CA PRO A 446 -4.82 28.45 -49.67
C PRO A 446 -5.67 27.51 -48.80
N GLU A 447 -6.53 28.07 -47.96
CA GLU A 447 -7.49 27.32 -47.15
C GLU A 447 -8.36 26.39 -48.02
N GLY A 448 -8.39 25.09 -47.68
CA GLY A 448 -9.10 24.07 -48.46
C GLY A 448 -8.33 23.53 -49.68
N ALA A 449 -7.05 23.89 -49.85
CA ALA A 449 -6.19 23.25 -50.85
C ALA A 449 -6.03 21.75 -50.55
N ASN A 450 -6.07 20.92 -51.60
CA ASN A 450 -5.89 19.48 -51.48
C ASN A 450 -4.51 19.03 -51.95
N VAL A 451 -4.00 17.97 -51.33
CA VAL A 451 -2.82 17.23 -51.78
C VAL A 451 -3.22 15.77 -51.94
N SER A 452 -3.05 15.22 -53.14
CA SER A 452 -3.47 13.87 -53.49
C SER A 452 -2.25 13.02 -53.82
N LEU A 453 -2.14 11.82 -53.24
CA LEU A 453 -1.04 10.89 -53.46
C LEU A 453 -1.56 9.52 -53.94
N ARG A 454 -0.73 8.82 -54.71
CA ARG A 454 -1.02 7.47 -55.20
C ARG A 454 0.24 6.61 -55.23
N ALA A 455 0.13 5.36 -54.78
CA ALA A 455 1.20 4.37 -54.87
C ALA A 455 1.04 3.46 -56.09
N TYR A 456 2.16 2.95 -56.60
CA TYR A 456 2.24 1.98 -57.69
C TYR A 456 3.26 0.87 -57.38
N ALA A 457 2.89 -0.40 -57.55
CA ALA A 457 3.80 -1.56 -57.47
C ALA A 457 3.33 -2.71 -58.38
N ASP A 458 4.24 -3.36 -59.13
CA ASP A 458 4.01 -4.52 -60.01
C ASP A 458 2.72 -4.45 -60.87
N GLY A 459 2.41 -3.28 -61.43
CA GLY A 459 1.23 -3.06 -62.29
C GLY A 459 -0.07 -2.68 -61.56
N ILE A 460 -0.07 -2.67 -60.22
CA ILE A 460 -1.23 -2.30 -59.39
C ILE A 460 -1.03 -0.89 -58.79
N TYR A 461 -2.10 -0.10 -58.81
CA TYR A 461 -2.15 1.20 -58.14
C TYR A 461 -2.98 1.14 -56.87
N SER A 462 -2.66 2.00 -55.90
CA SER A 462 -3.55 2.27 -54.77
C SER A 462 -4.75 3.14 -55.18
N GLU A 463 -5.73 3.23 -54.28
CA GLU A 463 -6.64 4.38 -54.21
C GLU A 463 -5.86 5.66 -53.86
N ASN A 464 -6.45 6.82 -54.15
CA ASN A 464 -5.83 8.10 -53.82
C ASN A 464 -5.97 8.40 -52.31
N LEU A 465 -4.87 8.79 -51.67
CA LEU A 465 -4.88 9.42 -50.35
C LEU A 465 -4.92 10.93 -50.53
N VAL A 466 -5.99 11.59 -50.06
CA VAL A 466 -6.19 13.04 -50.22
C VAL A 466 -6.18 13.72 -48.86
N PHE A 467 -5.24 14.64 -48.68
CA PHE A 467 -5.17 15.57 -47.55
C PHE A 467 -5.80 16.92 -47.91
N THR A 468 -6.39 17.61 -46.94
CA THR A 468 -6.94 18.95 -47.09
C THR A 468 -6.28 19.91 -46.10
N ILE A 469 -5.72 21.01 -46.60
CA ILE A 469 -5.01 22.00 -45.78
C ILE A 469 -6.03 22.91 -45.08
N VAL A 470 -5.98 22.93 -43.75
CA VAL A 470 -6.84 23.72 -42.86
C VAL A 470 -6.06 24.87 -42.21
N PRO A 471 -6.71 26.01 -41.92
CA PRO A 471 -6.04 27.15 -41.30
C PRO A 471 -5.62 26.84 -39.86
N ILE A 472 -4.46 27.35 -39.45
CA ILE A 472 -4.04 27.34 -38.05
C ILE A 472 -4.85 28.43 -37.32
N PRO A 473 -5.70 28.07 -36.35
CA PRO A 473 -6.53 29.05 -35.66
C PRO A 473 -5.70 29.96 -34.75
N VAL A 474 -6.15 31.20 -34.55
CA VAL A 474 -5.69 32.00 -33.42
C VAL A 474 -6.20 31.36 -32.12
N ASN A 475 -5.29 31.00 -31.22
CA ASN A 475 -5.61 30.42 -29.91
C ASN A 475 -5.71 31.49 -28.81
N SER A 476 -4.90 32.56 -28.90
CA SER A 476 -4.99 33.70 -27.99
C SER A 476 -4.55 35.00 -28.66
N VAL A 477 -5.11 36.09 -28.15
CA VAL A 477 -4.73 37.46 -28.51
C VAL A 477 -4.29 38.17 -27.24
N THR A 478 -3.19 38.90 -27.29
CA THR A 478 -2.79 39.83 -26.24
C THR A 478 -2.64 41.22 -26.80
N ILE A 479 -3.08 42.24 -26.06
CA ILE A 479 -2.89 43.66 -26.38
C ILE A 479 -2.12 44.38 -25.28
N ALA A 480 -1.27 45.31 -25.69
CA ALA A 480 -0.45 46.14 -24.83
C ALA A 480 -0.18 47.49 -25.49
N THR A 481 0.21 48.48 -24.70
CA THR A 481 0.74 49.76 -25.19
C THR A 481 2.10 50.03 -24.54
N SER A 482 2.99 50.68 -25.29
CA SER A 482 4.24 51.26 -24.77
C SER A 482 4.03 52.66 -24.20
N ASP A 483 2.90 53.30 -24.48
CA ASP A 483 2.64 54.68 -24.13
C ASP A 483 2.22 54.76 -22.65
N PRO A 484 2.62 55.82 -21.92
CA PRO A 484 2.21 56.00 -20.53
C PRO A 484 0.71 56.28 -20.43
N ILE A 485 -0.02 55.41 -19.73
CA ILE A 485 -1.47 55.52 -19.49
C ILE A 485 -1.82 56.14 -18.12
N VAL A 486 -0.89 56.91 -17.54
CA VAL A 486 -1.02 57.59 -16.24
C VAL A 486 -1.25 59.08 -16.48
N ASP A 487 -2.10 59.73 -15.68
CA ASP A 487 -2.43 61.16 -15.74
C ASP A 487 -2.96 61.68 -17.10
N LEU A 488 -3.60 60.80 -17.88
CA LEU A 488 -4.20 61.18 -19.17
C LEU A 488 -5.32 62.23 -19.01
N LYS A 489 -5.39 63.12 -19.99
CA LYS A 489 -6.33 64.25 -20.07
C LYS A 489 -7.05 64.27 -21.43
N GLY A 490 -8.09 65.10 -21.52
CA GLY A 490 -8.81 65.33 -22.78
C GLY A 490 -7.88 65.78 -23.90
N GLY A 491 -7.95 65.09 -25.05
CA GLY A 491 -7.13 65.34 -26.24
C GLY A 491 -5.85 64.50 -26.37
N ASP A 492 -5.49 63.70 -25.36
CA ASP A 492 -4.33 62.79 -25.45
C ASP A 492 -4.60 61.59 -26.40
N VAL A 493 -3.51 60.99 -26.89
CA VAL A 493 -3.53 59.86 -27.84
C VAL A 493 -2.65 58.72 -27.32
N VAL A 494 -3.14 57.48 -27.43
CA VAL A 494 -2.46 56.26 -26.96
C VAL A 494 -2.52 55.21 -28.08
N VAL A 495 -1.39 54.57 -28.40
CA VAL A 495 -1.30 53.55 -29.45
C VAL A 495 -1.20 52.16 -28.84
N PHE A 496 -2.14 51.28 -29.17
CA PHE A 496 -2.13 49.87 -28.79
C PHE A 496 -1.52 49.01 -29.90
N SER A 497 -0.76 48.01 -29.47
CA SER A 497 -0.24 46.91 -30.29
C SER A 497 -0.82 45.60 -29.80
N GLY A 498 -0.82 44.58 -30.65
CA GLY A 498 -1.41 43.29 -30.34
C GLY A 498 -0.66 42.16 -31.01
N SER A 499 -0.57 41.03 -30.33
CA SER A 499 0.05 39.81 -30.83
C SER A 499 -0.94 38.65 -30.78
N VAL A 500 -0.91 37.83 -31.83
CA VAL A 500 -1.64 36.57 -31.91
C VAL A 500 -0.72 35.40 -31.61
N LEU A 501 -1.24 34.39 -30.93
CA LEU A 501 -0.57 33.10 -30.76
C LEU A 501 -1.48 31.97 -31.28
N PRO A 502 -0.91 30.94 -31.94
CA PRO A 502 0.51 30.79 -32.27
C PRO A 502 0.96 31.80 -33.35
N GLN A 503 2.26 32.10 -33.41
CA GLN A 503 2.79 33.15 -34.32
C GLN A 503 2.57 32.84 -35.81
N ASN A 504 2.35 31.57 -36.15
CA ASN A 504 2.02 31.06 -37.49
C ASN A 504 0.51 30.88 -37.74
N ALA A 505 -0.38 31.36 -36.87
CA ALA A 505 -1.82 31.35 -37.11
C ALA A 505 -2.17 31.97 -38.48
N THR A 506 -3.11 31.40 -39.22
CA THR A 506 -3.38 31.81 -40.61
C THR A 506 -4.04 33.19 -40.67
N ARG A 507 -4.98 33.50 -39.76
CA ARG A 507 -5.78 34.75 -39.81
C ARG A 507 -5.37 35.78 -38.75
N LYS A 508 -4.13 36.26 -38.84
CA LYS A 508 -3.48 37.15 -37.84
C LYS A 508 -4.05 38.57 -37.68
N GLN A 509 -5.04 38.97 -38.49
CA GLN A 509 -5.58 40.33 -38.45
C GLN A 509 -6.37 40.58 -37.16
N LEU A 510 -6.13 41.73 -36.53
CA LEU A 510 -6.80 42.20 -35.32
C LEU A 510 -7.67 43.42 -35.61
N THR A 511 -8.79 43.53 -34.91
CA THR A 511 -9.66 44.71 -34.90
C THR A 511 -9.84 45.18 -33.47
N TYR A 512 -9.53 46.45 -33.19
CA TYR A 512 -9.63 47.04 -31.85
C TYR A 512 -11.00 47.70 -31.64
N SER A 513 -11.51 47.63 -30.41
CA SER A 513 -12.77 48.28 -30.03
C SER A 513 -12.77 48.73 -28.57
N VAL A 514 -13.60 49.73 -28.27
CA VAL A 514 -13.89 50.17 -26.91
C VAL A 514 -14.99 49.26 -26.35
N LEU A 515 -14.65 48.47 -25.33
CA LEU A 515 -15.60 47.62 -24.59
C LEU A 515 -16.49 48.46 -23.67
N SER A 516 -15.94 49.52 -23.06
CA SER A 516 -16.70 50.49 -22.27
C SER A 516 -15.99 51.84 -22.20
N GLY A 517 -16.75 52.93 -21.97
CA GLY A 517 -16.20 54.29 -21.88
C GLY A 517 -16.17 55.09 -23.18
N VAL A 518 -16.97 54.71 -24.19
CA VAL A 518 -17.05 55.38 -25.52
C VAL A 518 -17.34 56.88 -25.47
N GLN A 519 -17.95 57.38 -24.38
CA GLN A 519 -18.19 58.81 -24.16
C GLN A 519 -16.95 59.60 -23.73
N TYR A 520 -15.84 58.92 -23.42
CA TYR A 520 -14.58 59.54 -22.99
C TYR A 520 -13.47 59.45 -24.04
N GLY A 521 -13.66 58.67 -25.10
CA GLY A 521 -12.69 58.52 -26.19
C GLY A 521 -13.09 57.43 -27.18
N ALA A 522 -12.41 57.41 -28.33
CA ALA A 522 -12.66 56.47 -29.42
C ALA A 522 -11.37 55.80 -29.89
N ILE A 523 -11.44 54.51 -30.22
CA ILE A 523 -10.33 53.75 -30.78
C ILE A 523 -10.57 53.44 -32.27
N THR A 524 -9.50 53.53 -33.05
CA THR A 524 -9.48 53.12 -34.45
C THR A 524 -9.28 51.60 -34.58
N ALA A 525 -9.71 51.03 -35.71
CA ALA A 525 -9.50 49.59 -35.99
C ALA A 525 -8.02 49.18 -36.03
N SER A 526 -7.09 50.13 -36.16
CA SER A 526 -5.63 49.94 -36.10
C SER A 526 -5.01 50.10 -34.71
N GLY A 527 -5.81 50.31 -33.65
CA GLY A 527 -5.33 50.36 -32.26
C GLY A 527 -4.98 51.75 -31.71
N THR A 528 -5.20 52.84 -32.45
CA THR A 528 -4.98 54.20 -31.92
C THR A 528 -6.22 54.71 -31.19
N LEU A 529 -6.10 54.95 -29.88
CA LEU A 529 -7.11 55.55 -29.00
C LEU A 529 -6.89 57.07 -28.92
N THR A 530 -7.96 57.85 -29.02
CA THR A 530 -7.97 59.30 -28.77
C THR A 530 -8.94 59.62 -27.65
N ILE A 531 -8.47 60.32 -26.61
CA ILE A 531 -9.29 60.79 -25.49
C ILE A 531 -10.07 62.03 -25.93
N ALA A 532 -11.37 62.08 -25.66
CA ALA A 532 -12.23 63.20 -26.05
C ALA A 532 -11.74 64.51 -25.38
N PRO A 533 -11.60 65.64 -26.10
CA PRO A 533 -11.08 66.90 -25.54
C PRO A 533 -11.83 67.40 -24.29
N GLU A 534 -13.13 67.11 -24.21
CA GLU A 534 -14.03 67.45 -23.11
C GLU A 534 -14.05 66.41 -21.97
N ALA A 535 -13.27 65.33 -22.04
CA ALA A 535 -13.23 64.31 -21.00
C ALA A 535 -12.51 64.82 -19.74
N ILE A 536 -13.29 65.24 -18.74
CA ILE A 536 -12.79 65.72 -17.44
C ILE A 536 -12.33 64.55 -16.55
N ARG A 537 -13.12 63.45 -16.53
CA ARG A 537 -12.83 62.22 -15.80
C ARG A 537 -13.58 61.06 -16.45
N GLY A 538 -12.95 59.89 -16.54
CA GLY A 538 -13.57 58.70 -17.10
C GLY A 538 -12.64 57.49 -17.11
N THR A 539 -13.20 56.35 -17.50
CA THR A 539 -12.45 55.10 -17.69
C THR A 539 -12.82 54.52 -19.05
N ILE A 540 -11.83 54.14 -19.84
CA ILE A 540 -12.00 53.48 -21.14
C ILE A 540 -11.42 52.07 -21.04
N VAL A 541 -12.17 51.06 -21.46
CA VAL A 541 -11.70 49.67 -21.53
C VAL A 541 -11.59 49.26 -22.98
N ILE A 542 -10.41 48.80 -23.39
CA ILE A 542 -10.07 48.40 -24.75
C ILE A 542 -9.94 46.87 -24.85
N ILE A 543 -10.38 46.32 -25.97
CA ILE A 543 -10.11 44.95 -26.42
C ILE A 543 -9.71 44.93 -27.90
N ALA A 544 -9.08 43.85 -28.34
CA ALA A 544 -8.99 43.47 -29.75
C ALA A 544 -9.61 42.10 -29.99
N THR A 545 -10.18 41.93 -31.18
CA THR A 545 -10.75 40.67 -31.67
C THR A 545 -10.03 40.27 -32.94
N SER A 546 -9.56 39.02 -32.99
CA SER A 546 -8.97 38.42 -34.19
C SER A 546 -10.03 38.07 -35.24
N ALA A 547 -9.59 37.85 -36.49
CA ALA A 547 -10.47 37.39 -37.56
C ALA A 547 -11.13 36.03 -37.28
N ASP A 548 -10.55 35.18 -36.42
CA ASP A 548 -11.14 33.92 -35.95
C ASP A 548 -12.10 34.11 -34.75
N GLY A 549 -12.36 35.35 -34.32
CA GLY A 549 -13.30 35.69 -33.24
C GLY A 549 -12.73 35.62 -31.82
N VAL A 550 -11.46 35.24 -31.64
CA VAL A 550 -10.80 35.24 -30.32
C VAL A 550 -10.54 36.67 -29.85
N VAL A 551 -10.99 36.96 -28.63
CA VAL A 551 -10.91 38.27 -27.95
C VAL A 551 -9.67 38.32 -27.04
N SER A 552 -9.04 39.48 -26.94
CA SER A 552 -7.84 39.72 -26.12
C SER A 552 -8.10 39.85 -24.63
N ASN A 553 -7.03 39.98 -23.84
CA ASN A 553 -7.11 40.65 -22.54
C ASN A 553 -7.70 42.07 -22.69
N THR A 554 -8.31 42.57 -21.62
CA THR A 554 -8.68 43.99 -21.52
C THR A 554 -7.47 44.84 -21.17
N VAL A 555 -7.48 46.11 -21.60
CA VAL A 555 -6.62 47.17 -21.03
C VAL A 555 -7.50 48.34 -20.61
N THR A 556 -7.28 48.82 -19.39
CA THR A 556 -8.06 49.90 -18.77
C THR A 556 -7.25 51.19 -18.73
N VAL A 557 -7.87 52.29 -19.15
CA VAL A 557 -7.27 53.63 -19.23
C VAL A 557 -8.08 54.57 -18.35
N GLU A 558 -7.45 55.27 -17.40
CA GLU A 558 -8.12 56.24 -16.50
C GLU A 558 -7.73 57.69 -16.84
N ILE A 559 -8.73 58.58 -16.79
CA ILE A 559 -8.60 60.02 -17.08
C ILE A 559 -8.83 60.76 -15.75
N LEU A 560 -7.83 61.49 -15.25
CA LEU A 560 -7.81 62.01 -13.87
C LEU A 560 -8.13 63.52 -13.73
N GLY A 561 -8.03 64.29 -14.81
CA GLY A 561 -8.44 65.71 -14.86
C GLY A 561 -7.44 66.71 -14.28
N THR A 562 -7.70 68.01 -14.47
CA THR A 562 -6.82 69.11 -14.03
C THR A 562 -7.05 69.52 -12.56
N TYR A 563 -5.96 69.65 -11.79
CA TYR A 563 -5.99 70.09 -10.38
C TYR A 563 -6.45 71.54 -10.18
N TYR A 564 -7.27 71.78 -9.15
CA TYR A 564 -7.47 73.13 -8.60
C TYR A 564 -6.30 73.48 -7.66
N ILE A 565 -5.51 74.49 -8.02
CA ILE A 565 -4.35 74.93 -7.24
C ILE A 565 -4.77 76.00 -6.24
N TYR A 566 -4.55 75.75 -4.95
CA TYR A 566 -4.77 76.68 -3.86
C TYR A 566 -3.44 77.07 -3.22
N SER A 567 -3.15 78.37 -3.18
CA SER A 567 -1.97 78.95 -2.54
C SER A 567 -2.44 80.11 -1.66
N PRO A 568 -2.55 79.94 -0.32
CA PRO A 568 -3.09 80.97 0.56
C PRO A 568 -2.14 82.16 0.65
N SER A 569 -2.58 83.32 0.15
CA SER A 569 -1.88 84.62 0.32
C SER A 569 -2.23 85.33 1.63
N GLY A 570 -3.15 84.79 2.44
CA GLY A 570 -3.58 85.33 3.72
C GLY A 570 -4.51 84.37 4.47
N TRP A 571 -4.41 84.34 5.81
CA TRP A 571 -4.97 83.24 6.63
C TRP A 571 -6.42 83.44 7.11
N ALA A 572 -6.94 84.66 7.07
CA ALA A 572 -8.33 84.95 7.48
C ALA A 572 -9.42 84.28 6.61
N ASP A 573 -9.05 83.77 5.43
CA ASP A 573 -9.97 83.08 4.51
C ASP A 573 -10.01 81.55 4.64
N VAL A 574 -9.06 80.97 5.39
CA VAL A 574 -8.85 79.52 5.49
C VAL A 574 -9.65 78.91 6.65
N ASP A 575 -9.84 79.67 7.73
CA ASP A 575 -10.34 79.16 9.00
C ASP A 575 -11.80 78.65 8.92
N ASN A 576 -12.01 77.41 9.36
CA ASN A 576 -13.31 76.79 9.70
C ASN A 576 -14.45 76.87 8.65
N LYS A 577 -14.15 76.96 7.35
CA LYS A 577 -15.16 76.95 6.25
C LYS A 577 -15.21 75.58 5.53
N PRO A 578 -16.04 74.61 5.98
CA PRO A 578 -16.10 73.27 5.38
C PRO A 578 -16.48 73.25 3.90
N ASN A 579 -17.16 74.30 3.41
CA ASN A 579 -17.64 74.39 2.03
C ASN A 579 -16.60 74.94 1.02
N LYS A 580 -15.40 75.34 1.46
CA LYS A 580 -14.43 76.06 0.60
C LYS A 580 -13.95 75.24 -0.61
N PHE A 581 -13.90 73.92 -0.47
CA PHE A 581 -13.42 72.99 -1.50
C PHE A 581 -14.50 72.05 -2.06
N ASN A 582 -15.80 72.37 -1.86
CA ASN A 582 -16.89 71.57 -2.44
C ASN A 582 -16.87 71.65 -3.97
N GLY A 583 -17.18 70.54 -4.63
CA GLY A 583 -17.20 70.40 -6.09
C GLY A 583 -15.85 70.14 -6.76
N TYR A 584 -14.73 70.09 -6.01
CA TYR A 584 -13.41 69.77 -6.56
C TYR A 584 -13.01 68.33 -6.26
N SER A 585 -12.80 67.50 -7.29
CA SER A 585 -12.29 66.13 -7.13
C SER A 585 -10.76 66.05 -7.02
N ALA A 586 -10.04 67.05 -7.54
CA ALA A 586 -8.59 67.15 -7.54
C ALA A 586 -8.13 68.52 -7.00
N LEU A 587 -7.35 68.52 -5.91
CA LEU A 587 -6.91 69.72 -5.18
C LEU A 587 -5.38 69.70 -5.00
N TRP A 588 -4.72 70.84 -5.18
CA TRP A 588 -3.30 71.03 -4.82
C TRP A 588 -3.19 72.16 -3.81
N LEU A 589 -2.90 71.82 -2.55
CA LEU A 589 -2.55 72.75 -1.48
C LEU A 589 -1.05 73.06 -1.54
N ASN A 590 -0.69 74.25 -1.98
CA ASN A 590 0.71 74.72 -1.97
C ASN A 590 0.96 75.60 -0.74
N LEU A 591 1.73 75.07 0.20
CA LEU A 591 2.10 75.65 1.49
C LEU A 591 3.53 76.21 1.51
N LYS A 592 4.26 76.21 0.39
CA LYS A 592 5.66 76.72 0.31
C LYS A 592 5.82 78.17 0.76
N THR A 593 4.79 78.99 0.60
CA THR A 593 4.77 80.42 0.96
C THR A 593 4.12 80.68 2.32
N MET A 594 3.93 79.65 3.15
CA MET A 594 3.33 79.76 4.48
C MET A 594 4.31 80.41 5.47
N PRO A 595 3.91 81.46 6.22
CA PRO A 595 4.73 82.00 7.30
C PRO A 595 4.81 80.99 8.46
N LEU A 596 5.94 80.97 9.19
CA LEU A 596 6.17 80.05 10.31
C LEU A 596 5.10 80.16 11.43
N GLU A 597 4.52 81.35 11.62
CA GLU A 597 3.62 81.68 12.75
C GLU A 597 2.13 81.38 12.47
N ALA A 598 1.81 80.32 11.73
CA ALA A 598 0.43 79.94 11.37
C ALA A 598 -0.38 79.30 12.52
N ASN A 599 -0.28 79.91 13.70
CA ASN A 599 -0.61 79.32 14.99
C ASN A 599 -2.12 79.02 15.14
N GLY A 600 -2.48 77.74 15.27
CA GLY A 600 -3.83 77.28 15.63
C GLY A 600 -4.83 77.11 14.47
N THR A 601 -4.37 77.06 13.22
CA THR A 601 -5.26 76.96 12.04
C THR A 601 -5.67 75.51 11.77
N THR A 602 -6.98 75.27 11.50
CA THR A 602 -7.47 73.99 10.98
C THR A 602 -8.02 74.15 9.56
N ILE A 603 -7.47 73.39 8.60
CA ILE A 603 -7.97 73.33 7.21
C ILE A 603 -8.94 72.16 7.10
N ILE A 604 -10.18 72.43 6.67
CA ILE A 604 -11.19 71.40 6.42
C ILE A 604 -11.22 71.09 4.92
N ILE A 605 -10.94 69.83 4.56
CA ILE A 605 -10.94 69.32 3.19
C ILE A 605 -12.27 68.60 2.92
N SER A 606 -12.93 68.99 1.83
CA SER A 606 -14.27 68.50 1.48
C SER A 606 -14.26 67.01 1.12
N ALA A 607 -15.40 66.35 1.32
CA ALA A 607 -15.61 64.95 0.96
C ALA A 607 -15.51 64.69 -0.56
N ASP A 608 -15.66 65.73 -1.39
CA ASP A 608 -15.57 65.64 -2.84
C ASP A 608 -14.13 65.39 -3.32
N VAL A 609 -13.12 65.83 -2.57
CA VAL A 609 -11.70 65.73 -2.93
C VAL A 609 -11.24 64.27 -2.84
N LYS A 610 -10.84 63.70 -3.99
CA LYS A 610 -10.33 62.32 -4.11
C LYS A 610 -8.84 62.27 -4.43
N ASN A 611 -8.31 63.26 -5.15
CA ASN A 611 -6.88 63.41 -5.43
C ASN A 611 -6.38 64.70 -4.79
N LEU A 612 -5.38 64.61 -3.92
CA LEU A 612 -4.83 65.75 -3.18
C LEU A 612 -3.32 65.79 -3.30
N VAL A 613 -2.76 66.94 -3.67
CA VAL A 613 -1.32 67.21 -3.48
C VAL A 613 -1.17 68.23 -2.36
N ILE A 614 -0.37 67.91 -1.34
CA ILE A 614 0.04 68.86 -0.29
C ILE A 614 1.54 69.09 -0.45
N GLU A 615 1.92 70.31 -0.81
CA GLU A 615 3.30 70.67 -1.08
C GLU A 615 3.81 71.72 -0.09
N GLY A 616 4.83 71.38 0.69
CA GLY A 616 5.53 72.29 1.59
C GLY A 616 6.88 72.76 1.06
N GLY A 617 7.62 73.47 1.93
CA GLY A 617 8.99 73.94 1.69
C GLY A 617 10.05 73.25 2.56
N TYR A 618 9.72 72.13 3.21
CA TYR A 618 10.60 71.45 4.16
C TYR A 618 11.75 70.75 3.43
N SER A 619 12.99 71.04 3.82
CA SER A 619 14.20 70.50 3.18
C SER A 619 14.90 69.39 3.97
N GLY A 620 14.48 69.14 5.22
CA GLY A 620 15.13 68.18 6.13
C GLY A 620 15.43 68.72 7.54
N THR A 621 15.11 69.98 7.83
CA THR A 621 15.38 70.62 9.14
C THR A 621 14.11 71.14 9.80
N GLU A 622 13.90 70.83 11.08
CA GLU A 622 12.70 71.21 11.88
C GLU A 622 12.37 72.72 11.80
N ALA A 623 13.37 73.60 11.68
CA ALA A 623 13.18 75.05 11.51
C ALA A 623 12.46 75.48 10.20
N SER A 624 12.21 74.55 9.27
CA SER A 624 11.42 74.77 8.05
C SER A 624 9.99 74.19 8.12
N CYS A 625 9.59 73.65 9.28
CA CYS A 625 8.25 73.18 9.51
C CYS A 625 7.26 74.31 9.81
N ILE A 626 6.01 74.08 9.43
CA ILE A 626 4.85 74.92 9.75
C ILE A 626 4.38 74.59 11.18
N SER A 627 4.26 75.59 12.06
CA SER A 627 3.78 75.37 13.43
C SER A 627 2.26 75.47 13.59
N ASN A 628 1.67 74.53 14.32
CA ASN A 628 0.26 74.46 14.75
C ASN A 628 -0.79 74.50 13.62
N LEU A 629 -0.48 73.86 12.49
CA LEU A 629 -1.43 73.56 11.42
C LEU A 629 -2.07 72.18 11.65
N LYS A 630 -3.40 72.11 11.59
CA LYS A 630 -4.19 70.87 11.58
C LYS A 630 -4.90 70.69 10.23
N LEU A 631 -4.93 69.46 9.73
CA LEU A 631 -5.63 69.08 8.50
C LEU A 631 -6.75 68.08 8.84
N TYR A 632 -7.99 68.43 8.54
CA TYR A 632 -9.17 67.62 8.83
C TYR A 632 -9.96 67.31 7.55
N PHE A 633 -10.30 66.05 7.33
CA PHE A 633 -10.96 65.62 6.09
C PHE A 633 -12.38 65.13 6.37
N LEU A 634 -13.34 65.62 5.58
CA LEU A 634 -14.74 65.18 5.61
C LEU A 634 -15.01 63.94 4.73
N SER A 635 -13.97 63.32 4.16
CA SER A 635 -14.12 62.24 3.18
C SER A 635 -14.59 60.93 3.82
N ASN A 636 -15.57 60.30 3.17
CA ASN A 636 -16.10 58.97 3.48
C ASN A 636 -15.77 57.97 2.35
N SER A 637 -14.63 58.11 1.67
CA SER A 637 -14.27 57.28 0.51
C SER A 637 -12.75 57.11 0.37
N VAL A 638 -12.31 56.40 -0.68
CA VAL A 638 -10.89 56.32 -1.06
C VAL A 638 -10.35 57.71 -1.40
N VAL A 639 -9.18 58.07 -0.87
CA VAL A 639 -8.47 59.33 -1.16
C VAL A 639 -7.01 59.02 -1.51
N TYR A 640 -6.52 59.60 -2.60
CA TYR A 640 -5.11 59.62 -2.99
C TYR A 640 -4.51 60.95 -2.57
N VAL A 641 -3.40 60.91 -1.84
CA VAL A 641 -2.76 62.08 -1.25
C VAL A 641 -1.26 62.01 -1.56
N THR A 642 -0.68 63.05 -2.16
CA THR A 642 0.77 63.17 -2.32
C THR A 642 1.29 64.24 -1.37
N PHE A 643 2.22 63.90 -0.49
CA PHE A 643 3.01 64.86 0.28
C PHE A 643 4.31 65.17 -0.47
N LYS A 644 4.55 66.45 -0.76
CA LYS A 644 5.78 66.95 -1.40
C LYS A 644 6.51 67.87 -0.43
N ASN A 645 7.66 67.44 0.07
CA ASN A 645 8.51 68.27 0.96
C ASN A 645 7.74 68.95 2.12
N LEU A 646 6.91 68.18 2.84
CA LEU A 646 5.94 68.70 3.82
C LEU A 646 6.51 68.68 5.25
N GLY A 647 6.53 69.83 5.93
CA GLY A 647 6.93 69.93 7.34
C GLY A 647 5.83 70.56 8.21
N ILE A 648 5.35 69.86 9.24
CA ILE A 648 4.36 70.34 10.22
C ILE A 648 4.78 69.96 11.64
N ILE A 649 4.66 70.87 12.61
CA ILE A 649 4.87 70.62 14.04
C ILE A 649 3.67 71.18 14.82
N ILE A 650 3.03 70.38 15.67
CA ILE A 650 2.10 70.88 16.68
C ILE A 650 2.81 71.00 18.03
N THR A 651 2.82 72.21 18.58
CA THR A 651 3.35 72.57 19.91
C THR A 651 2.25 72.96 20.90
N GLU A 652 0.96 72.91 20.49
CA GLU A 652 -0.17 73.32 21.30
C GLU A 652 -0.41 72.45 22.54
N ARG A 653 -0.93 73.08 23.60
CA ARG A 653 -1.11 72.50 24.95
C ARG A 653 -2.14 71.38 25.05
N PHE A 654 -2.88 71.09 23.98
CA PHE A 654 -3.97 70.12 23.95
C PHE A 654 -3.65 69.04 22.92
N GLY A 655 -3.48 67.80 23.39
CA GLY A 655 -3.23 66.64 22.54
C GLY A 655 -4.33 66.47 21.49
N GLY A 656 -3.95 66.18 20.26
CA GLY A 656 -4.86 66.03 19.14
C GLY A 656 -4.17 65.48 17.90
N THR A 657 -4.94 65.17 16.86
CA THR A 657 -4.41 64.68 15.58
C THR A 657 -3.85 65.84 14.75
N VAL A 658 -2.66 65.70 14.14
CA VAL A 658 -2.12 66.70 13.19
C VAL A 658 -2.84 66.59 11.84
N ILE A 659 -2.95 65.36 11.32
CA ILE A 659 -3.69 65.06 10.08
C ILE A 659 -4.73 63.96 10.37
N ASP A 660 -5.99 64.34 10.44
CA ASP A 660 -7.12 63.43 10.67
C ASP A 660 -7.97 63.29 9.41
N PHE A 661 -7.83 62.15 8.75
CA PHE A 661 -8.47 61.88 7.48
C PHE A 661 -9.92 61.36 7.60
N SER A 662 -10.54 61.43 8.77
CA SER A 662 -11.77 60.70 9.15
C SER A 662 -11.54 59.20 9.34
N THR A 663 -12.22 58.63 10.35
CA THR A 663 -12.22 57.20 10.69
C THR A 663 -12.96 56.32 9.68
N GLN A 664 -13.42 56.89 8.56
CA GLN A 664 -14.09 56.18 7.47
C GLN A 664 -13.27 56.12 6.16
N ALA A 665 -12.24 56.95 5.99
CA ALA A 665 -11.50 57.07 4.72
C ALA A 665 -10.38 56.03 4.56
N VAL A 666 -10.31 55.44 3.36
CA VAL A 666 -9.23 54.56 2.89
C VAL A 666 -8.26 55.41 2.08
N ILE A 667 -6.95 55.29 2.29
CA ILE A 667 -6.00 56.30 1.82
C ILE A 667 -4.79 55.67 1.19
N THR A 668 -4.39 56.19 0.03
CA THR A 668 -3.03 56.01 -0.48
C THR A 668 -2.28 57.32 -0.32
N LEU A 669 -1.20 57.30 0.45
CA LEU A 669 -0.38 58.43 0.81
C LEU A 669 1.01 58.29 0.15
N ASP A 670 1.19 58.98 -0.96
CA ASP A 670 2.42 59.08 -1.74
C ASP A 670 3.38 60.11 -1.13
N ILE A 671 4.56 59.67 -0.72
CA ILE A 671 5.60 60.51 -0.10
C ILE A 671 6.67 60.82 -1.14
N ASN A 672 6.87 62.10 -1.41
CA ASN A 672 7.81 62.60 -2.41
C ASN A 672 8.73 63.67 -1.78
N GLY A 673 10.03 63.43 -1.79
CA GLY A 673 11.01 64.25 -1.06
C GLY A 673 10.98 64.01 0.46
N ASN A 674 11.42 65.00 1.25
CA ASN A 674 11.54 64.84 2.71
C ASN A 674 10.30 65.39 3.43
N CYS A 675 9.64 64.58 4.26
CA CYS A 675 8.47 64.98 5.02
C CYS A 675 8.70 64.81 6.53
N TYR A 676 8.08 65.68 7.33
CA TYR A 676 8.20 65.72 8.78
C TYR A 676 6.87 66.14 9.41
N ILE A 677 6.34 65.36 10.34
CA ILE A 677 5.10 65.66 11.05
C ILE A 677 5.29 65.32 12.53
N GLU A 678 5.04 66.29 13.41
CA GLU A 678 5.13 66.14 14.86
C GLU A 678 3.84 66.56 15.55
N ALA A 679 3.37 65.73 16.46
CA ALA A 679 2.18 65.99 17.26
C ALA A 679 2.55 66.46 18.68
N GLY A 680 1.78 67.40 19.21
CA GLY A 680 2.08 68.02 20.50
C GLY A 680 1.87 67.09 21.70
N SER A 681 2.80 67.17 22.65
CA SER A 681 2.61 66.67 24.01
C SER A 681 1.72 67.65 24.79
N PRO A 682 0.56 67.25 25.33
CA PRO A 682 -0.27 68.14 26.14
C PRO A 682 0.46 68.62 27.40
N TYR A 683 0.11 69.83 27.82
CA TYR A 683 0.57 70.41 29.07
C TYR A 683 -0.58 70.39 30.08
N SER A 684 -0.41 69.69 31.22
CA SER A 684 -1.39 69.78 32.31
C SER A 684 -1.31 71.17 32.95
N PRO A 685 -2.37 72.00 32.91
CA PRO A 685 -2.34 73.34 33.49
C PRO A 685 -2.36 73.34 35.03
N TYR A 686 -2.35 72.15 35.66
CA TYR A 686 -2.39 71.94 37.11
C TYR A 686 -1.07 71.39 37.68
N THR A 687 0.03 71.46 36.92
CA THR A 687 1.40 71.16 37.37
C THR A 687 1.81 71.88 38.66
N ASP A 688 1.19 73.03 38.91
CA ASP A 688 1.55 74.04 39.90
C ASP A 688 1.14 73.65 41.34
N GLY A 689 1.06 72.36 41.65
CA GLY A 689 0.99 71.86 43.03
C GLY A 689 -0.19 72.38 43.85
N PHE A 690 -1.34 72.72 43.23
CA PHE A 690 -2.58 73.10 43.94
C PHE A 690 -3.27 71.88 44.58
N THR A 691 -2.49 71.05 45.28
CA THR A 691 -3.01 70.12 46.27
C THR A 691 -3.64 70.92 47.40
N VAL A 692 -4.98 70.94 47.44
CA VAL A 692 -5.69 71.46 48.62
C VAL A 692 -5.51 70.44 49.73
N ASP A 693 -4.48 70.67 50.56
CA ASP A 693 -4.25 69.91 51.78
C ASP A 693 -5.49 69.99 52.69
N GLY A 694 -5.76 68.90 53.41
CA GLY A 694 -6.93 68.77 54.27
C GLY A 694 -6.99 69.85 55.36
N ALA A 695 -7.84 70.87 55.18
CA ALA A 695 -8.03 71.91 56.18
C ALA A 695 -8.94 71.46 57.33
N TRP A 696 -8.44 71.50 58.57
CA TRP A 696 -9.23 71.23 59.78
C TRP A 696 -10.04 72.47 60.19
N LEU A 697 -11.37 72.38 60.17
CA LEU A 697 -12.26 73.50 60.51
C LEU A 697 -12.94 73.30 61.87
N ALA A 698 -12.48 74.05 62.86
CA ALA A 698 -12.96 74.03 64.24
C ALA A 698 -14.29 74.80 64.44
N ALA A 699 -15.38 74.35 63.81
CA ALA A 699 -16.71 74.87 64.07
C ALA A 699 -17.40 74.09 65.21
N SER A 700 -17.89 74.81 66.22
CA SER A 700 -18.45 74.22 67.44
C SER A 700 -19.50 73.12 67.17
N THR A 701 -19.26 71.94 67.76
CA THR A 701 -20.16 70.78 67.85
C THR A 701 -20.42 69.93 66.59
N ASN A 702 -19.75 70.14 65.45
CA ASN A 702 -19.73 69.16 64.36
C ASN A 702 -18.36 69.12 63.65
N TYR A 703 -17.58 68.06 63.89
CA TYR A 703 -16.24 67.88 63.35
C TYR A 703 -16.25 67.39 61.89
N ILE A 704 -15.80 68.22 60.94
CA ILE A 704 -15.65 67.81 59.53
C ILE A 704 -14.19 67.45 59.26
N ARG A 705 -13.91 66.15 59.12
CA ARG A 705 -12.64 65.63 58.62
C ARG A 705 -12.52 65.92 57.12
N LYS A 706 -11.39 66.46 56.67
CA LYS A 706 -11.06 66.57 55.24
C LYS A 706 -9.90 65.64 54.90
N HIS A 707 -10.17 64.71 53.99
CA HIS A 707 -9.13 63.97 53.27
C HIS A 707 -8.41 64.92 52.30
N GLY A 708 -7.18 64.58 51.93
CA GLY A 708 -6.51 65.27 50.83
C GLY A 708 -7.26 65.05 49.52
N MET A 709 -7.24 66.04 48.62
CA MET A 709 -7.83 65.89 47.28
C MET A 709 -7.03 64.89 46.44
N ASP A 710 -7.71 64.03 45.70
CA ASP A 710 -7.07 63.20 44.66
C ASP A 710 -6.47 64.09 43.56
N GLY A 711 -5.33 63.67 43.02
CA GLY A 711 -4.63 64.37 41.95
C GLY A 711 -5.34 64.27 40.60
N TYR A 712 -5.13 65.26 39.75
CA TYR A 712 -5.67 65.28 38.38
C TYR A 712 -4.91 64.32 37.48
N GLY A 713 -5.65 63.55 36.68
CA GLY A 713 -5.08 62.72 35.63
C GLY A 713 -4.39 63.57 34.55
N GLY A 714 -3.34 63.02 33.97
CA GLY A 714 -2.69 63.56 32.80
C GLY A 714 -3.50 63.38 31.52
N TYR A 715 -3.12 64.11 30.48
CA TYR A 715 -3.76 64.09 29.17
C TYR A 715 -2.98 63.23 28.18
N ASP A 716 -3.69 62.56 27.27
CA ASP A 716 -3.10 61.71 26.24
C ASP A 716 -2.36 62.52 25.17
N GLY A 717 -1.22 62.00 24.71
CA GLY A 717 -0.37 62.60 23.70
C GLY A 717 -1.02 62.73 22.32
N GLY A 718 -0.60 63.76 21.56
CA GLY A 718 -1.10 63.99 20.19
C GLY A 718 -0.70 62.91 19.20
N THR A 719 -1.54 62.71 18.17
CA THR A 719 -1.30 61.73 17.09
C THR A 719 -0.86 62.43 15.79
N ALA A 720 0.18 61.96 15.11
CA ALA A 720 0.63 62.64 13.88
C ALA A 720 -0.32 62.38 12.69
N ILE A 721 -0.63 61.12 12.36
CA ILE A 721 -1.60 60.78 11.30
C ILE A 721 -2.68 59.82 11.81
N ARG A 722 -3.95 60.08 11.45
CA ARG A 722 -5.07 59.18 11.70
C ARG A 722 -5.95 58.96 10.47
N ALA A 723 -6.39 57.73 10.23
CA ALA A 723 -7.40 57.39 9.21
C ALA A 723 -8.14 56.08 9.55
N ARG A 724 -8.98 55.59 8.64
CA ARG A 724 -9.47 54.21 8.67
C ARG A 724 -8.40 53.24 8.17
N ASP A 725 -7.93 53.40 6.94
CA ASP A 725 -6.98 52.50 6.29
C ASP A 725 -5.94 53.34 5.55
N ILE A 726 -4.65 53.07 5.73
CA ILE A 726 -3.53 53.87 5.17
C ILE A 726 -2.60 52.95 4.38
N THR A 727 -2.29 53.33 3.15
CA THR A 727 -1.25 52.73 2.31
C THR A 727 -0.22 53.81 2.00
N LEU A 728 0.99 53.71 2.55
CA LEU A 728 2.10 54.63 2.27
C LEU A 728 2.83 54.16 0.99
N VAL A 729 3.08 55.06 0.03
CA VAL A 729 3.80 54.77 -1.23
C VAL A 729 4.80 55.88 -1.57
N GLY A 730 5.62 55.70 -2.62
CA GLY A 730 6.51 56.74 -3.14
C GLY A 730 8.02 56.45 -2.94
N ASP A 731 8.84 57.50 -3.03
CA ASP A 731 10.31 57.45 -2.93
C ASP A 731 10.91 58.37 -1.87
N GLY A 732 10.08 59.25 -1.29
CA GLY A 732 10.49 60.19 -0.26
C GLY A 732 10.66 59.58 1.13
N ASN A 733 11.26 60.35 2.04
CA ASN A 733 11.41 59.99 3.45
C ASN A 733 10.32 60.68 4.27
N ILE A 734 9.80 60.03 5.32
CA ILE A 734 8.86 60.67 6.24
C ILE A 734 9.24 60.42 7.71
N THR A 735 9.33 61.49 8.47
CA THR A 735 9.47 61.47 9.93
C THR A 735 8.14 61.79 10.59
N LEU A 736 7.71 60.95 11.53
CA LEU A 736 6.46 61.07 12.26
C LEU A 736 6.75 60.97 13.76
N LYS A 737 6.52 62.04 14.52
CA LYS A 737 6.65 62.06 15.99
C LYS A 737 5.28 62.21 16.64
N ALA A 738 4.95 61.32 17.57
CA ALA A 738 3.78 61.46 18.43
C ALA A 738 4.09 62.33 19.65
N GLY A 739 3.05 62.91 20.26
CA GLY A 739 3.18 63.59 21.55
C GLY A 739 3.32 62.59 22.70
N SER A 740 4.09 62.93 23.72
CA SER A 740 4.10 62.21 25.01
C SER A 740 2.91 62.63 25.87
N GLY A 741 2.36 61.70 26.65
CA GLY A 741 1.30 62.01 27.60
C GLY A 741 1.79 62.89 28.75
N SER A 742 0.93 63.76 29.27
CA SER A 742 1.30 64.59 30.43
C SER A 742 1.33 63.74 31.70
N SER A 743 2.21 64.06 32.65
CA SER A 743 2.18 63.41 33.96
C SER A 743 0.91 63.79 34.74
N GLY A 744 0.44 62.88 35.61
CA GLY A 744 -0.62 63.14 36.58
C GLY A 744 -0.10 63.96 37.76
N THR A 745 -0.97 64.72 38.43
CA THR A 745 -0.55 65.52 39.60
C THR A 745 -0.52 64.66 40.86
N ALA A 746 0.32 65.04 41.82
CA ALA A 746 0.29 64.42 43.15
C ALA A 746 -1.08 64.62 43.84
N GLY A 747 -1.44 63.68 44.70
CA GLY A 747 -2.57 63.83 45.63
C GLY A 747 -2.20 64.71 46.83
N GLY A 748 -3.18 65.45 47.36
CA GLY A 748 -2.97 66.33 48.51
C GLY A 748 -2.84 65.59 49.83
N LYS A 749 -2.25 66.24 50.83
CA LYS A 749 -2.07 65.64 52.16
C LYS A 749 -3.38 65.61 52.93
N GLY A 750 -3.54 64.57 53.74
CA GLY A 750 -4.63 64.50 54.70
C GLY A 750 -4.47 65.51 55.82
N ALA A 751 -5.58 65.91 56.45
CA ALA A 751 -5.55 66.84 57.58
C ALA A 751 -4.84 66.24 58.81
N ASP A 752 -3.84 66.95 59.34
CA ASP A 752 -3.26 66.68 60.65
C ASP A 752 -4.27 66.98 61.78
N THR A 753 -4.22 66.21 62.86
CA THR A 753 -5.06 66.49 64.05
C THR A 753 -4.38 67.52 64.97
N PRO A 754 -5.07 68.57 65.44
CA PRO A 754 -4.53 69.48 66.44
C PRO A 754 -4.15 68.77 67.74
N SER A 755 -3.01 69.13 68.33
CA SER A 755 -2.43 68.46 69.51
C SER A 755 -3.25 68.55 70.81
N SER A 756 -4.38 69.26 70.80
CA SER A 756 -5.28 69.45 71.95
C SER A 756 -6.44 68.46 72.00
N ILE A 757 -6.49 67.45 71.10
CA ILE A 757 -7.61 66.50 70.98
C ILE A 757 -7.03 65.07 70.99
N THR A 758 -7.44 64.26 71.97
CA THR A 758 -6.83 62.95 72.25
C THR A 758 -7.50 61.75 71.56
N ASP A 759 -8.68 61.93 70.95
CA ASP A 759 -9.60 60.84 70.56
C ASP A 759 -10.06 60.91 69.08
N GLN A 760 -9.21 61.34 68.13
CA GLN A 760 -9.58 61.36 66.71
C GLN A 760 -8.50 60.86 65.73
N THR A 761 -8.99 60.34 64.60
CA THR A 761 -8.20 59.84 63.47
C THR A 761 -7.78 60.96 62.53
N ALA A 762 -6.50 60.96 62.12
CA ALA A 762 -5.99 61.88 61.12
C ALA A 762 -6.55 61.58 59.72
N GLY A 763 -6.55 62.58 58.83
CA GLY A 763 -7.09 62.42 57.48
C GLY A 763 -6.19 61.57 56.59
N ASN A 764 -6.77 60.70 55.76
CA ASN A 764 -6.01 60.04 54.68
C ASN A 764 -5.60 61.05 53.61
N GLY A 765 -4.45 60.83 52.99
CA GLY A 765 -4.02 61.57 51.81
C GLY A 765 -4.83 61.20 50.56
N GLY A 766 -4.92 62.13 49.61
CA GLY A 766 -5.55 61.89 48.31
C GLY A 766 -4.69 60.99 47.43
N ARG A 767 -5.32 60.25 46.52
CA ARG A 767 -4.63 59.43 45.51
C ARG A 767 -3.86 60.32 44.53
N GLY A 768 -2.78 59.81 43.95
CA GLY A 768 -2.15 60.44 42.81
C GLY A 768 -3.03 60.36 41.56
N GLY A 769 -2.94 61.37 40.70
CA GLY A 769 -3.57 61.32 39.38
C GLY A 769 -2.84 60.36 38.45
N TYR A 770 -3.56 59.63 37.61
CA TYR A 770 -2.97 58.76 36.59
C TYR A 770 -2.16 59.58 35.57
N GLY A 771 -1.10 59.00 35.01
CA GLY A 771 -0.42 59.57 33.86
C GLY A 771 -1.29 59.49 32.59
N GLY A 772 -1.14 60.47 31.69
CA GLY A 772 -1.75 60.41 30.35
C GLY A 772 -1.00 59.43 29.44
N ASN A 773 -1.71 58.75 28.54
CA ASN A 773 -1.09 57.83 27.60
C ASN A 773 -0.26 58.58 26.54
N SER A 774 0.65 57.89 25.85
CA SER A 774 1.31 58.49 24.68
C SER A 774 0.33 58.69 23.53
N GLY A 775 0.73 59.48 22.54
CA GLY A 775 0.09 59.50 21.23
C GLY A 775 0.64 58.42 20.29
N TYR A 776 0.16 58.43 19.04
CA TYR A 776 0.61 57.56 17.95
C TYR A 776 1.26 58.36 16.82
N ALA A 777 2.30 57.83 16.17
CA ALA A 777 2.84 58.44 14.96
C ALA A 777 1.89 58.16 13.77
N VAL A 778 1.33 56.94 13.69
CA VAL A 778 0.21 56.60 12.81
C VAL A 778 -0.81 55.75 13.55
N CYS A 779 -2.09 56.10 13.45
CA CYS A 779 -3.22 55.33 13.99
C CYS A 779 -4.26 55.03 12.89
N ALA A 780 -4.44 53.75 12.57
CA ALA A 780 -5.43 53.28 11.59
C ALA A 780 -6.00 51.90 11.97
N ASN A 781 -6.95 51.38 11.21
CA ASN A 781 -7.36 49.98 11.26
C ASN A 781 -6.38 49.12 10.47
N ASN A 782 -6.09 49.48 9.22
CA ASN A 782 -5.07 48.83 8.41
C ASN A 782 -3.96 49.82 8.04
N ILE A 783 -2.70 49.38 8.15
CA ILE A 783 -1.52 50.12 7.68
C ILE A 783 -0.77 49.24 6.68
N THR A 784 -0.65 49.70 5.45
CA THR A 784 0.18 49.13 4.38
C THR A 784 1.32 50.09 4.07
N ILE A 785 2.52 49.58 3.81
CA ILE A 785 3.69 50.40 3.47
C ILE A 785 4.32 49.80 2.20
N ASN A 786 4.48 50.60 1.16
CA ASN A 786 5.09 50.23 -0.11
C ASN A 786 5.91 51.43 -0.63
N LEU A 787 6.81 51.90 0.25
CA LEU A 787 7.59 53.12 0.11
C LEU A 787 9.06 52.74 -0.15
N THR A 788 9.68 53.28 -1.19
CA THR A 788 11.11 52.98 -1.45
C THR A 788 12.07 53.82 -0.60
N GLY A 789 11.60 54.94 -0.05
CA GLY A 789 12.29 55.75 0.97
C GLY A 789 12.11 55.22 2.41
N THR A 790 12.47 56.05 3.40
CA THR A 790 12.53 55.65 4.82
C THR A 790 11.41 56.26 5.66
N ILE A 791 10.81 55.46 6.54
CA ILE A 791 9.87 55.93 7.58
C ILE A 791 10.58 55.94 8.94
N TYR A 792 10.59 57.09 9.61
CA TYR A 792 11.03 57.24 11.00
C TYR A 792 9.82 57.54 11.88
N ALA A 793 9.35 56.54 12.63
CA ALA A 793 8.16 56.68 13.48
C ALA A 793 8.55 56.62 14.96
N TYR A 794 8.32 57.73 15.67
CA TYR A 794 8.59 57.90 17.09
C TYR A 794 7.28 57.90 17.87
N GLY A 795 7.14 56.97 18.80
CA GLY A 795 6.07 57.01 19.79
C GLY A 795 6.36 58.10 20.83
N GLY A 796 5.32 58.61 21.46
CA GLY A 796 5.48 59.40 22.67
C GLY A 796 5.72 58.49 23.88
N ASP A 797 6.14 59.09 24.98
CA ASP A 797 6.18 58.40 26.27
C ASP A 797 4.83 58.53 26.98
N GLY A 798 4.45 57.54 27.79
CA GLY A 798 3.40 57.71 28.78
C GLY A 798 3.84 58.70 29.86
N GLY A 799 2.93 59.57 30.30
CA GLY A 799 3.18 60.46 31.42
C GLY A 799 3.33 59.69 32.73
N ALA A 800 4.15 60.16 33.65
CA ALA A 800 4.27 59.53 34.97
C ALA A 800 2.98 59.69 35.78
N GLY A 801 2.65 58.70 36.61
CA GLY A 801 1.63 58.79 37.63
C GLY A 801 2.04 59.75 38.74
N GLY A 802 1.08 60.52 39.25
CA GLY A 802 1.31 61.38 40.40
C GLY A 802 1.52 60.57 41.68
N SER A 803 2.34 61.06 42.61
CA SER A 803 2.46 60.42 43.92
C SER A 803 1.20 60.61 44.77
N GLY A 804 0.79 59.57 45.49
CA GLY A 804 -0.27 59.65 46.49
C GLY A 804 0.15 60.55 47.67
N GLY A 805 -0.77 61.41 48.11
CA GLY A 805 -0.53 62.33 49.21
C GLY A 805 -0.27 61.61 50.54
N ALA A 806 0.53 62.22 51.39
CA ALA A 806 0.76 61.70 52.74
C ALA A 806 -0.55 61.72 53.56
N GLY A 807 -0.77 60.70 54.38
CA GLY A 807 -1.76 60.80 55.45
C GLY A 807 -1.34 61.82 56.49
N GLY A 808 -2.31 62.45 57.15
CA GLY A 808 -2.06 63.34 58.28
C GLY A 808 -1.56 62.57 59.50
N VAL A 809 -0.89 63.29 60.40
CA VAL A 809 -0.33 62.76 61.64
C VAL A 809 -1.35 62.87 62.78
N GLY A 810 -1.53 61.78 63.52
CA GLY A 810 -2.39 61.71 64.70
C GLY A 810 -1.73 62.27 65.96
N ALA A 811 -2.52 62.81 66.89
CA ALA A 811 -2.04 63.28 68.19
C ALA A 811 -1.68 62.14 69.17
N SER A 812 -2.15 60.92 68.91
CA SER A 812 -1.67 59.69 69.55
C SER A 812 -0.99 58.78 68.52
N SER A 813 -0.09 57.91 68.99
CA SER A 813 0.72 56.99 68.15
C SER A 813 -0.10 56.02 67.30
N ASP A 814 -1.38 55.85 67.63
CA ASP A 814 -2.18 54.70 67.17
C ASP A 814 -3.09 55.08 65.99
N TYR A 815 -3.10 56.35 65.55
CA TYR A 815 -4.03 56.88 64.54
C TYR A 815 -3.38 57.78 63.48
N ASN A 816 -2.44 57.24 62.71
CA ASN A 816 -1.96 57.89 61.48
C ASN A 816 -2.94 57.69 60.31
N GLY A 817 -3.16 58.74 59.51
CA GLY A 817 -3.91 58.62 58.27
C GLY A 817 -3.16 57.77 57.24
N THR A 818 -3.86 57.07 56.35
CA THR A 818 -3.17 56.32 55.29
C THR A 818 -2.64 57.26 54.21
N LYS A 819 -1.44 56.95 53.68
CA LYS A 819 -0.98 57.54 52.40
C LYS A 819 -2.03 57.21 51.33
N GLY A 820 -2.33 58.16 50.45
CA GLY A 820 -3.05 57.87 49.22
C GLY A 820 -2.28 56.90 48.34
N ALA A 821 -2.98 56.14 47.50
CA ALA A 821 -2.32 55.35 46.47
C ALA A 821 -1.60 56.26 45.47
N ASP A 822 -0.42 55.87 45.01
CA ASP A 822 0.20 56.50 43.84
C ASP A 822 -0.66 56.24 42.60
N GLY A 823 -0.72 57.20 41.67
CA GLY A 823 -1.40 56.99 40.39
C GLY A 823 -0.56 56.09 39.48
N ASN A 824 -1.21 55.30 38.63
CA ASN A 824 -0.49 54.50 37.63
C ASN A 824 0.11 55.42 36.56
N ASP A 825 1.25 55.03 36.00
CA ASP A 825 1.82 55.64 34.81
C ASP A 825 0.89 55.47 33.59
N GLY A 826 0.92 56.46 32.70
CA GLY A 826 0.20 56.41 31.44
C GLY A 826 0.81 55.38 30.49
N LEU A 827 -0.01 54.83 29.59
CA LEU A 827 0.46 53.80 28.68
C LEU A 827 1.30 54.40 27.55
N SER A 828 2.56 54.00 27.44
CA SER A 828 3.27 54.11 26.17
C SER A 828 2.64 53.15 25.15
N PHE A 829 2.41 53.66 23.93
CA PHE A 829 1.87 52.95 22.77
C PHE A 829 2.91 52.83 21.65
N ALA A 830 2.76 51.81 20.81
CA ALA A 830 3.62 51.62 19.65
C ALA A 830 3.53 52.82 18.68
N PRO A 831 4.64 53.21 18.01
CA PRO A 831 4.63 54.38 17.11
C PRO A 831 3.63 54.22 15.95
N LEU A 832 3.52 53.02 15.40
CA LEU A 832 2.55 52.65 14.36
C LEU A 832 1.52 51.70 14.98
N TYR A 833 0.24 52.06 14.92
CA TYR A 833 -0.84 51.26 15.48
C TYR A 833 -1.93 50.98 14.43
N ALA A 834 -2.10 49.68 14.16
CA ALA A 834 -3.13 49.14 13.29
C ALA A 834 -4.13 48.30 14.12
N HIS A 835 -5.42 48.64 14.11
CA HIS A 835 -6.45 47.89 14.85
C HIS A 835 -6.78 46.51 14.24
N SER A 836 -6.35 46.23 13.01
CA SER A 836 -6.74 45.02 12.27
C SER A 836 -5.58 44.35 11.54
N ASN A 837 -4.89 45.03 10.62
CA ASN A 837 -3.74 44.44 9.90
C ASN A 837 -2.61 45.46 9.66
N TYR A 838 -1.36 44.99 9.77
CA TYR A 838 -0.16 45.74 9.43
C TYR A 838 0.63 44.96 8.35
N ALA A 839 0.95 45.61 7.23
CA ALA A 839 1.56 44.98 6.06
C ALA A 839 2.65 45.86 5.44
N ASN A 840 3.91 45.66 5.82
CA ASN A 840 5.04 46.31 5.17
C ASN A 840 5.45 45.54 3.90
N GLN A 841 5.13 46.07 2.71
CA GLN A 841 5.42 45.50 1.39
C GLN A 841 6.75 45.94 0.78
N SER A 842 7.20 47.17 1.05
CA SER A 842 8.54 47.64 0.73
C SER A 842 8.87 48.88 1.56
N GLY A 843 10.16 49.03 1.90
CA GLY A 843 10.69 50.21 2.60
C GLY A 843 11.34 49.92 3.95
N ALA A 844 12.30 50.79 4.30
CA ALA A 844 12.94 50.79 5.60
C ALA A 844 12.02 51.49 6.61
N VAL A 845 11.47 50.73 7.56
CA VAL A 845 10.57 51.25 8.60
C VAL A 845 11.29 51.21 9.95
N ASN A 846 11.88 52.34 10.32
CA ASN A 846 12.51 52.53 11.62
C ASN A 846 11.44 52.97 12.63
N THR A 847 10.76 52.00 13.25
CA THR A 847 9.99 52.29 14.47
C THR A 847 10.94 52.38 15.66
N ILE A 848 10.90 53.51 16.37
CA ILE A 848 11.71 53.72 17.57
C ILE A 848 10.78 53.74 18.78
N TYR A 849 10.88 52.69 19.59
CA TYR A 849 10.14 52.53 20.83
C TYR A 849 11.12 52.33 21.97
N LEU A 850 11.05 53.18 23.00
CA LEU A 850 11.97 53.19 24.15
C LEU A 850 13.47 53.19 23.74
N GLY A 851 13.81 53.87 22.65
CA GLY A 851 15.18 53.99 22.13
C GLY A 851 15.71 52.79 21.33
N ARG A 852 14.91 51.74 21.09
CA ARG A 852 15.30 50.61 20.23
C ARG A 852 14.66 50.72 18.85
N VAL A 853 15.46 50.53 17.80
CA VAL A 853 14.96 50.35 16.42
C VAL A 853 14.35 48.94 16.31
N ILE A 854 13.07 48.88 15.99
CA ILE A 854 12.40 47.65 15.56
C ILE A 854 12.25 47.74 14.04
N ASP A 855 13.03 46.92 13.35
CA ASP A 855 13.04 46.83 11.90
C ASP A 855 11.92 45.88 11.43
N ASN A 856 10.87 46.47 10.84
CA ASN A 856 9.70 45.74 10.34
C ASN A 856 9.79 45.43 8.83
N SER A 857 11.00 45.37 8.24
CA SER A 857 11.25 45.29 6.78
C SER A 857 10.86 43.99 6.06
N VAL A 858 10.14 43.04 6.68
CA VAL A 858 9.75 41.78 6.01
C VAL A 858 8.26 41.71 5.71
N THR A 859 7.93 41.83 4.43
CA THR A 859 6.62 41.51 3.88
C THR A 859 6.29 40.04 4.03
N ARG A 860 5.09 39.74 4.52
CA ARG A 860 4.50 38.41 4.46
C ARG A 860 3.09 38.50 3.88
N THR A 861 3.02 38.31 2.56
CA THR A 861 1.78 38.14 1.78
C THR A 861 1.24 36.70 1.83
N GLU A 862 1.89 35.82 2.59
CA GLU A 862 1.44 34.45 2.87
C GLU A 862 0.15 34.46 3.71
N THR A 863 -0.80 33.57 3.38
CA THR A 863 -2.00 33.37 4.22
C THR A 863 -1.60 32.80 5.58
N TYR A 864 -2.45 32.93 6.61
CA TYR A 864 -2.15 32.35 7.93
C TYR A 864 -1.88 30.83 7.85
N ALA A 865 -2.47 30.13 6.88
CA ALA A 865 -2.19 28.72 6.62
C ALA A 865 -0.78 28.49 6.04
N VAL A 866 -0.37 29.25 5.03
CA VAL A 866 0.98 29.15 4.46
C VAL A 866 2.05 29.58 5.48
N PHE A 867 1.74 30.57 6.33
CA PHE A 867 2.62 30.97 7.43
C PHE A 867 2.71 29.88 8.52
N ALA A 868 1.61 29.23 8.88
CA ALA A 868 1.63 28.07 9.76
C ALA A 868 2.49 26.93 9.18
N GLU A 869 2.21 26.50 7.93
CA GLU A 869 3.00 25.47 7.23
C GLU A 869 4.50 25.80 7.16
N LYS A 870 4.85 27.08 7.08
CA LYS A 870 6.23 27.55 7.08
C LYS A 870 6.88 27.39 8.45
N LEU A 871 6.20 27.75 9.54
CA LEU A 871 6.67 27.52 10.91
C LEU A 871 6.77 26.02 11.24
N GLU A 872 5.77 25.23 10.84
CA GLU A 872 5.77 23.77 10.96
C GLU A 872 6.98 23.14 10.26
N ARG A 873 7.24 23.53 9.00
CA ARG A 873 8.42 23.08 8.25
C ARG A 873 9.74 23.55 8.87
N GLN A 874 9.79 24.81 9.34
CA GLN A 874 11.01 25.44 9.86
C GLN A 874 11.44 24.87 11.21
N TYR A 875 10.49 24.50 12.08
CA TYR A 875 10.76 24.06 13.45
C TYR A 875 10.38 22.59 13.74
N LYS A 876 9.69 21.88 12.85
CA LYS A 876 9.15 20.51 13.10
C LYS A 876 8.19 20.45 14.29
N ILE A 877 7.22 21.35 14.23
CA ILE A 877 6.04 21.43 15.08
C ILE A 877 4.80 21.23 14.20
N ASP A 878 3.66 20.92 14.81
CA ASP A 878 2.35 20.85 14.14
C ASP A 878 1.45 21.96 14.72
N ILE A 879 0.76 22.75 13.89
CA ILE A 879 0.00 23.93 14.30
C ILE A 879 -1.47 23.76 13.94
N HIS A 880 -2.33 23.76 14.96
CA HIS A 880 -3.75 23.49 14.83
C HIS A 880 -4.57 24.75 15.15
N TYR A 881 -5.57 25.05 14.33
CA TYR A 881 -6.49 26.17 14.52
C TYR A 881 -7.83 25.88 13.81
N GLY A 882 -8.84 26.73 14.01
CA GLY A 882 -10.14 26.50 13.42
C GLY A 882 -10.78 25.20 13.93
N THR A 883 -11.33 24.40 13.02
CA THR A 883 -12.08 23.18 13.35
C THR A 883 -11.23 22.06 13.91
N ASP A 884 -9.90 22.13 13.77
CA ASP A 884 -8.95 21.12 14.25
C ASP A 884 -8.62 21.34 15.75
N PHE A 885 -9.65 21.43 16.58
CA PHE A 885 -9.52 21.73 17.99
C PHE A 885 -9.62 20.46 18.86
N TRP A 886 -8.55 20.18 19.61
CA TRP A 886 -8.51 19.08 20.58
C TRP A 886 -8.45 19.59 22.03
N ASN A 887 -9.37 19.11 22.88
CA ASN A 887 -9.38 19.42 24.31
C ASN A 887 -9.31 18.14 25.16
N PRO A 888 -8.13 17.77 25.70
CA PRO A 888 -7.99 16.62 26.59
C PRO A 888 -8.62 16.84 27.98
N TYR A 889 -9.05 18.06 28.30
CA TYR A 889 -9.75 18.41 29.54
C TYR A 889 -11.28 18.51 29.36
N ALA A 890 -11.80 18.15 28.19
CA ALA A 890 -13.24 18.07 27.93
C ALA A 890 -13.89 16.98 28.81
N PRO A 891 -15.13 17.21 29.32
CA PRO A 891 -15.81 16.22 30.13
C PRO A 891 -16.18 14.99 29.28
N THR A 892 -15.65 13.83 29.63
CA THR A 892 -16.19 12.55 29.16
C THR A 892 -17.58 12.30 29.78
N LEU A 893 -18.36 11.40 29.19
CA LEU A 893 -19.72 11.04 29.65
C LEU A 893 -19.82 10.59 31.13
N PHE A 894 -18.69 10.36 31.81
CA PHE A 894 -18.62 9.93 33.22
C PHE A 894 -17.79 10.85 34.13
N SER A 895 -17.32 12.03 33.67
CA SER A 895 -16.47 12.93 34.48
C SER A 895 -17.12 14.32 34.68
N TRP A 896 -17.69 14.55 35.86
CA TRP A 896 -18.49 15.75 36.19
C TRP A 896 -17.68 17.03 36.52
N ASN A 897 -16.45 17.16 36.01
CA ASN A 897 -15.62 18.37 36.15
C ASN A 897 -14.60 18.47 35.00
N GLY A 898 -14.99 19.12 33.89
CA GLY A 898 -14.02 19.54 32.86
C GLY A 898 -13.19 20.71 33.39
N LYS A 899 -11.91 20.47 33.70
CA LYS A 899 -11.03 21.43 34.41
C LYS A 899 -10.84 22.74 33.62
N TYR A 900 -10.74 22.64 32.29
CA TYR A 900 -10.63 23.77 31.38
C TYR A 900 -11.60 23.61 30.19
N LYS A 901 -12.38 24.65 29.92
CA LYS A 901 -13.17 24.79 28.70
C LYS A 901 -12.41 25.69 27.74
N MET A 902 -12.19 25.24 26.52
CA MET A 902 -11.59 26.06 25.47
C MET A 902 -12.52 26.13 24.25
N THR A 903 -12.40 27.20 23.49
CA THR A 903 -13.24 27.47 22.31
C THR A 903 -12.40 27.65 21.04
N GLN A 904 -12.94 27.26 19.90
CA GLN A 904 -12.28 27.33 18.59
C GLN A 904 -12.01 28.79 18.15
N GLN A 905 -10.82 29.06 17.62
CA GLN A 905 -10.50 30.33 16.96
C GLN A 905 -10.73 30.24 15.45
N ASN A 906 -11.59 31.11 14.93
CA ASN A 906 -11.98 31.21 13.51
C ASN A 906 -11.69 32.57 12.88
N ASN A 907 -11.30 33.58 13.66
CA ASN A 907 -10.97 34.91 13.17
C ASN A 907 -9.55 34.89 12.56
N ALA A 908 -9.47 35.05 11.25
CA ALA A 908 -8.21 35.03 10.49
C ALA A 908 -7.17 36.04 11.01
N SER A 909 -7.58 37.25 11.42
CA SER A 909 -6.66 38.26 11.98
C SER A 909 -6.12 37.86 13.35
N GLU A 910 -6.92 37.17 14.18
CA GLU A 910 -6.44 36.65 15.46
C GLU A 910 -5.52 35.44 15.27
N ILE A 911 -5.84 34.51 14.37
CA ILE A 911 -4.93 33.39 14.02
C ILE A 911 -3.58 33.96 13.56
N LEU A 912 -3.59 34.96 12.67
CA LEU A 912 -2.38 35.60 12.17
C LEU A 912 -1.59 36.32 13.29
N ARG A 913 -2.28 37.03 14.20
CA ARG A 913 -1.65 37.66 15.38
C ARG A 913 -1.02 36.63 16.32
N LEU A 914 -1.69 35.49 16.54
CA LEU A 914 -1.17 34.41 17.35
C LEU A 914 0.09 33.79 16.70
N LEU A 915 0.08 33.58 15.38
CA LEU A 915 1.24 33.08 14.61
C LEU A 915 2.44 34.03 14.63
N TYR A 916 2.24 35.36 14.59
CA TYR A 916 3.35 36.32 14.75
C TYR A 916 3.98 36.27 16.14
N GLY A 917 3.15 36.16 17.19
CA GLY A 917 3.66 35.92 18.55
C GLY A 917 4.45 34.62 18.64
N LEU A 918 3.94 33.55 18.01
CA LEU A 918 4.56 32.24 17.99
C LEU A 918 5.91 32.24 17.23
N GLU A 919 5.98 32.84 16.04
CA GLU A 919 7.25 32.98 15.29
C GLU A 919 8.30 33.71 16.13
N GLY A 920 7.90 34.79 16.79
CA GLY A 920 8.77 35.54 17.67
C GLY A 920 9.26 34.71 18.87
N ALA A 921 8.40 33.90 19.49
CA ALA A 921 8.79 33.02 20.59
C ALA A 921 9.72 31.89 20.11
N LEU A 922 9.43 31.31 18.95
CA LEU A 922 10.22 30.24 18.33
C LEU A 922 11.63 30.72 17.93
N CYS A 923 11.80 31.97 17.48
CA CYS A 923 13.09 32.46 16.99
C CYS A 923 14.16 32.73 18.08
N ILE A 924 13.77 32.73 19.37
CA ILE A 924 14.72 32.70 20.50
C ILE A 924 15.45 31.36 20.58
N PHE A 925 14.71 30.29 20.32
CA PHE A 925 15.23 28.94 20.46
C PHE A 925 16.16 28.62 19.27
N PRO A 926 17.16 27.74 19.46
CA PRO A 926 17.98 27.24 18.36
C PRO A 926 17.06 26.61 17.31
N GLN A 927 17.27 26.92 16.03
CA GLN A 927 16.34 26.50 14.98
C GLN A 927 16.21 24.97 14.90
N ASN A 928 17.26 24.25 15.30
CA ASN A 928 17.31 22.80 15.33
C ASN A 928 16.68 22.17 16.59
N MET A 929 16.29 22.94 17.61
CA MET A 929 15.92 22.38 18.93
C MET A 929 14.59 21.62 18.91
N PHE A 930 13.57 22.15 18.25
CA PHE A 930 12.28 21.45 18.09
C PHE A 930 12.40 20.26 17.11
N ILE A 931 13.36 20.32 16.17
CA ILE A 931 13.76 19.18 15.34
C ILE A 931 14.41 18.08 16.20
N GLU A 932 15.35 18.43 17.09
CA GLU A 932 15.94 17.50 18.08
C GLU A 932 14.86 16.87 18.99
N LEU A 933 13.83 17.63 19.39
CA LEU A 933 12.69 17.11 20.16
C LEU A 933 11.82 16.12 19.37
N SER A 934 11.46 16.43 18.12
CA SER A 934 10.58 15.56 17.32
C SER A 934 11.17 14.17 17.08
N ILE A 935 12.50 14.06 16.97
CA ILE A 935 13.25 12.80 16.90
C ILE A 935 13.11 11.97 18.19
N VAL A 936 12.96 12.62 19.35
CA VAL A 936 12.98 11.96 20.68
C VAL A 936 11.59 11.68 21.24
N ASN A 937 10.60 12.57 21.03
CA ASN A 937 9.31 12.48 21.72
C ASN A 937 8.10 13.00 20.89
N LYS A 938 8.06 12.72 19.58
CA LYS A 938 7.06 13.24 18.62
C LYS A 938 7.10 14.78 18.46
N ASN A 939 6.44 15.29 17.43
CA ASN A 939 6.26 16.71 17.20
C ASN A 939 5.53 17.38 18.39
N VAL A 940 5.79 18.67 18.58
CA VAL A 940 5.02 19.52 19.49
C VAL A 940 3.81 20.07 18.74
N ASN A 941 2.62 19.83 19.27
CA ASN A 941 1.34 20.25 18.70
C ASN A 941 0.94 21.58 19.36
N ILE A 942 0.66 22.61 18.57
CA ILE A 942 0.35 23.95 19.07
C ILE A 942 -1.05 24.35 18.60
N TYR A 943 -1.98 24.45 19.54
CA TYR A 943 -3.38 24.75 19.29
C TYR A 943 -3.66 26.24 19.54
N LEU A 944 -4.04 26.96 18.49
CA LEU A 944 -4.45 28.36 18.56
C LEU A 944 -5.96 28.41 18.79
N VAL A 945 -6.36 28.80 20.01
CA VAL A 945 -7.75 28.73 20.50
C VAL A 945 -8.26 30.12 20.86
N ASN A 946 -9.57 30.31 20.86
CA ASN A 946 -10.16 31.63 21.09
C ASN A 946 -10.18 32.01 22.57
N THR A 947 -10.54 31.07 23.44
CA THR A 947 -10.46 31.26 24.89
C THR A 947 -10.07 29.95 25.55
N ILE A 948 -9.37 30.02 26.68
CA ILE A 948 -9.29 28.93 27.68
C ILE A 948 -9.88 29.51 28.96
N THR A 949 -10.77 28.77 29.61
CA THR A 949 -11.43 29.18 30.86
C THR A 949 -11.39 28.04 31.87
N ASN A 950 -11.01 28.33 33.11
CA ASN A 950 -11.01 27.36 34.19
C ASN A 950 -12.44 27.09 34.71
N SER A 951 -12.59 26.10 35.58
CA SER A 951 -13.88 25.73 36.20
C SER A 951 -14.59 26.87 36.97
N SER A 952 -13.86 27.91 37.36
CA SER A 952 -14.37 29.10 38.06
C SER A 952 -14.68 30.28 37.12
N GLY A 953 -14.53 30.10 35.80
CA GLY A 953 -14.77 31.14 34.79
C GLY A 953 -13.60 32.11 34.57
N GLY A 954 -12.46 31.92 35.24
CA GLY A 954 -11.25 32.71 35.01
C GLY A 954 -10.60 32.37 33.68
N VAL A 955 -10.17 33.39 32.94
CA VAL A 955 -9.45 33.24 31.66
C VAL A 955 -8.04 32.72 31.93
N VAL A 956 -7.59 31.80 31.07
CA VAL A 956 -6.24 31.24 31.03
C VAL A 956 -5.70 31.51 29.63
N TYR A 957 -4.42 31.87 29.53
CA TYR A 957 -3.83 32.38 28.28
C TYR A 957 -2.91 31.39 27.58
N GLY A 958 -2.12 30.66 28.37
CA GLY A 958 -1.32 29.52 27.98
C GLY A 958 -1.77 28.27 28.75
N LEU A 959 -1.62 27.10 28.14
CA LEU A 959 -1.73 25.83 28.85
C LEU A 959 -0.89 24.78 28.14
N THR A 960 -0.20 23.93 28.90
CA THR A 960 0.58 22.80 28.36
C THR A 960 0.10 21.46 28.95
N SER A 961 0.24 20.38 28.16
CA SER A 961 -0.08 19.01 28.58
C SER A 961 1.11 18.06 28.49
N ASN A 962 1.02 16.98 29.27
CA ASN A 962 1.93 15.83 29.34
C ASN A 962 2.02 14.99 28.04
N ALA A 963 1.56 15.50 26.90
CA ALA A 963 1.53 14.81 25.61
C ALA A 963 2.05 15.68 24.46
N ASN A 964 2.87 16.70 24.78
CA ASN A 964 3.43 17.66 23.83
C ASN A 964 2.35 18.44 23.05
N ASN A 965 1.33 18.89 23.77
CA ASN A 965 0.31 19.80 23.23
C ASN A 965 0.30 21.07 24.08
N VAL A 966 0.34 22.22 23.40
CA VAL A 966 0.26 23.56 23.98
C VAL A 966 -0.96 24.25 23.41
N TRP A 967 -1.69 25.02 24.22
CA TRP A 967 -2.80 25.85 23.78
C TRP A 967 -2.51 27.32 24.07
N PHE A 968 -2.73 28.18 23.08
CA PHE A 968 -2.65 29.64 23.22
C PHE A 968 -4.01 30.26 22.93
N ALA A 969 -4.60 30.93 23.93
CA ALA A 969 -5.89 31.59 23.82
C ALA A 969 -5.82 32.93 23.07
N THR A 970 -6.95 33.54 22.68
CA THR A 970 -6.94 34.95 22.27
C THR A 970 -6.62 35.83 23.47
N PHE A 971 -5.64 36.73 23.29
CA PHE A 971 -5.21 37.65 24.33
C PHE A 971 -6.08 38.91 24.29
N ASP A 972 -6.89 39.14 25.32
CA ASP A 972 -7.57 40.43 25.56
C ASP A 972 -6.53 41.48 25.97
N THR A 973 -6.63 42.68 25.41
CA THR A 973 -5.62 43.76 25.46
C THR A 973 -5.50 44.45 26.83
N LYS A 974 -6.10 43.90 27.88
CA LYS A 974 -6.40 44.61 29.15
C LYS A 974 -5.54 44.23 30.35
N LEU A 975 -4.53 43.36 30.20
CA LEU A 975 -3.63 42.99 31.29
C LEU A 975 -2.22 43.56 31.04
N ARG A 976 -1.90 44.68 31.70
CA ARG A 976 -0.52 45.21 31.84
C ARG A 976 0.03 45.08 33.27
N ASP A 977 -0.78 44.68 34.25
CA ASP A 977 -0.52 44.94 35.68
C ASP A 977 -0.20 43.69 36.54
N THR A 978 0.06 42.54 35.93
CA THR A 978 0.64 41.37 36.62
C THR A 978 2.07 41.16 36.15
N PHE A 979 3.00 41.16 37.11
CA PHE A 979 4.44 40.98 36.95
C PHE A 979 4.83 40.01 35.82
N TYR A 980 5.81 40.42 35.01
CA TYR A 980 6.65 39.60 34.13
C TYR A 980 6.14 39.10 32.77
N SER A 981 4.91 39.36 32.31
CA SER A 981 4.48 38.91 30.97
C SER A 981 4.20 40.02 29.94
N THR A 982 5.12 40.17 28.98
CA THR A 982 4.68 40.45 27.60
C THR A 982 4.01 39.18 27.06
N TYR A 983 3.06 39.30 26.12
CA TYR A 983 2.41 38.13 25.48
C TYR A 983 3.43 37.06 25.03
N TYR A 984 4.51 37.54 24.43
CA TYR A 984 5.71 36.81 24.05
C TYR A 984 6.30 35.91 25.16
N ASN A 985 6.39 36.41 26.40
CA ASN A 985 6.87 35.65 27.56
C ASN A 985 6.03 34.39 27.81
N ILE A 986 4.70 34.52 27.80
CA ILE A 986 3.77 33.40 28.04
C ILE A 986 3.99 32.29 27.01
N MET A 987 4.24 32.66 25.75
CA MET A 987 4.53 31.67 24.71
C MET A 987 5.85 30.94 24.94
N ILE A 988 6.89 31.65 25.37
CA ILE A 988 8.19 31.05 25.73
C ILE A 988 8.03 30.13 26.95
N HIS A 989 7.32 30.58 27.98
CA HIS A 989 7.04 29.84 29.21
C HIS A 989 6.33 28.49 28.92
N GLU A 990 5.25 28.50 28.15
CA GLU A 990 4.54 27.26 27.80
C GLU A 990 5.35 26.34 26.86
N LEU A 991 6.13 26.91 25.93
CA LEU A 991 7.06 26.12 25.12
C LEU A 991 8.15 25.45 26.01
N LEU A 992 8.63 26.13 27.05
CA LEU A 992 9.54 25.56 28.05
C LEU A 992 8.91 24.41 28.85
N HIS A 993 7.60 24.41 29.07
CA HIS A 993 6.91 23.24 29.64
C HIS A 993 6.96 22.00 28.75
N THR A 994 6.82 22.15 27.43
CA THR A 994 6.99 20.99 26.51
C THR A 994 8.41 20.46 26.48
N LEU A 995 9.40 21.37 26.55
CA LEU A 995 10.82 21.04 26.67
C LEU A 995 11.07 20.26 27.96
N THR A 996 10.75 20.83 29.12
CA THR A 996 11.00 20.19 30.43
C THR A 996 10.31 18.83 30.55
N PHE A 997 9.07 18.72 30.05
CA PHE A 997 8.34 17.46 30.02
C PHE A 997 9.00 16.41 29.10
N SER A 998 9.31 16.78 27.85
CA SER A 998 9.94 15.87 26.88
C SER A 998 11.32 15.40 27.32
N MET A 999 12.13 16.32 27.85
CA MET A 999 13.45 16.00 28.36
C MET A 999 13.36 15.06 29.59
N GLY A 1000 12.36 15.21 30.44
CA GLY A 1000 12.14 14.39 31.64
C GLY A 1000 11.67 12.94 31.39
N SER A 1001 11.27 12.59 30.16
CA SER A 1001 10.77 11.25 29.82
C SER A 1001 11.89 10.19 29.77
N THR A 1002 13.07 10.54 29.25
CA THR A 1002 14.23 9.64 29.10
C THR A 1002 14.81 9.16 30.44
N SER A 1003 15.43 7.98 30.47
CA SER A 1003 15.96 7.35 31.69
C SER A 1003 17.34 7.86 32.12
N SER A 1004 18.06 8.57 31.24
CA SER A 1004 19.45 9.00 31.41
C SER A 1004 19.63 10.51 31.66
N ASN A 1005 18.55 11.26 31.90
CA ASN A 1005 18.62 12.73 31.99
C ASN A 1005 19.21 13.22 33.34
N PRO A 1006 20.24 14.09 33.34
CA PRO A 1006 20.81 14.69 34.55
C PRO A 1006 19.82 15.45 35.46
N MET A 1007 18.74 16.04 34.95
CA MET A 1007 17.69 16.63 35.80
C MET A 1007 16.94 15.55 36.61
N LYS A 1008 16.68 14.40 36.00
CA LYS A 1008 15.96 13.28 36.61
C LYS A 1008 16.82 12.52 37.61
N THR A 1009 18.13 12.43 37.38
CA THR A 1009 19.10 11.82 38.30
C THR A 1009 19.63 12.78 39.36
N GLY A 1010 19.44 14.11 39.20
CA GLY A 1010 19.83 15.13 40.18
C GLY A 1010 18.75 15.48 41.21
N LEU A 1011 17.48 15.12 40.96
CA LEU A 1011 16.40 15.27 41.94
C LEU A 1011 16.54 14.35 43.18
N PRO A 1012 16.96 13.06 43.07
CA PRO A 1012 17.16 12.20 44.24
C PRO A 1012 18.26 12.68 45.20
N THR A 1013 19.24 13.46 44.74
CA THR A 1013 20.30 14.01 45.60
C THR A 1013 19.82 15.12 46.55
N TYR A 1014 18.60 15.63 46.37
CA TYR A 1014 17.90 16.50 47.33
C TYR A 1014 17.01 15.74 48.33
N ASN A 1015 17.08 14.40 48.37
CA ASN A 1015 16.43 13.63 49.42
C ASN A 1015 17.30 13.61 50.69
N LEU A 1016 16.86 14.33 51.72
CA LEU A 1016 17.48 14.42 53.06
C LEU A 1016 17.36 13.14 53.92
N GLY A 1017 17.37 11.96 53.28
CA GLY A 1017 17.36 10.66 53.96
C GLY A 1017 15.98 10.12 54.36
N TYR A 1018 14.88 10.69 53.82
CA TYR A 1018 13.53 10.18 54.10
C TYR A 1018 13.13 9.10 53.07
N SER A 1019 12.65 7.96 53.57
CA SER A 1019 12.21 6.85 52.74
C SER A 1019 10.88 7.16 52.04
N TYR A 1020 10.92 7.29 50.71
CA TYR A 1020 9.71 7.27 49.87
C TYR A 1020 9.11 5.85 49.83
N THR A 1021 8.35 5.46 50.87
CA THR A 1021 7.53 4.26 50.79
C THR A 1021 6.34 4.51 49.87
N LEU A 1022 6.34 3.84 48.72
CA LEU A 1022 5.24 3.78 47.76
C LEU A 1022 4.04 3.04 48.35
N THR A 1023 3.25 3.73 49.18
CA THR A 1023 1.93 3.25 49.62
C THR A 1023 0.86 4.27 49.27
N SER A 1024 -0.30 3.77 48.85
CA SER A 1024 -1.40 4.51 48.21
C SER A 1024 -2.25 5.32 49.21
N ALA A 1025 -1.62 5.99 50.18
CA ALA A 1025 -2.30 6.70 51.25
C ALA A 1025 -1.69 8.10 51.51
N GLY A 1026 -2.38 9.13 51.00
CA GLY A 1026 -2.57 10.42 51.66
C GLY A 1026 -1.35 11.26 52.05
N VAL A 1027 -0.98 12.21 51.18
CA VAL A 1027 -0.36 13.46 51.64
C VAL A 1027 -1.45 14.37 52.24
N TYR A 1028 -1.27 14.76 53.50
CA TYR A 1028 -2.13 15.63 54.34
C TYR A 1028 -3.50 15.06 54.79
N ASP A 1029 -3.64 14.86 56.11
CA ASP A 1029 -4.92 14.66 56.82
C ASP A 1029 -5.33 15.98 57.51
N PRO A 1030 -6.46 16.62 57.13
CA PRO A 1030 -6.90 17.88 57.74
C PRO A 1030 -7.35 17.81 59.21
N HIS A 1031 -7.54 16.61 59.79
CA HIS A 1031 -8.14 16.47 61.12
C HIS A 1031 -7.16 16.53 62.30
N ASN A 1032 -5.86 16.37 62.07
CA ASN A 1032 -4.83 16.34 63.11
C ASN A 1032 -3.87 17.53 62.97
N GLY A 1033 -4.30 18.69 63.50
CA GLY A 1033 -3.70 20.01 63.24
C GLY A 1033 -2.18 20.15 63.52
N ASN A 1034 -1.60 21.18 62.90
CA ASN A 1034 -0.16 21.49 62.85
C ASN A 1034 0.65 21.14 64.11
N THR A 1035 1.74 20.38 63.91
CA THR A 1035 2.86 20.30 64.86
C THR A 1035 4.18 20.50 64.11
N ALA A 1036 5.18 21.08 64.78
CA ALA A 1036 6.47 21.45 64.20
C ALA A 1036 7.34 20.25 63.72
N ALA A 1037 6.89 19.01 63.93
CA ALA A 1037 7.55 17.80 63.43
C ALA A 1037 7.10 17.41 62.02
N ASN A 1038 5.94 17.89 61.55
CA ASN A 1038 5.40 17.64 60.21
C ASN A 1038 5.50 18.87 59.29
N SER A 1039 6.09 19.97 59.76
CA SER A 1039 6.39 21.15 58.96
C SER A 1039 7.72 20.99 58.20
N ALA A 1040 7.67 20.32 57.04
CA ALA A 1040 8.72 20.39 56.04
C ALA A 1040 8.11 20.94 54.73
N PHE A 1041 8.67 22.05 54.24
CA PHE A 1041 8.13 22.95 53.22
C PHE A 1041 7.97 22.34 51.80
N LEU A 1042 8.14 21.02 51.65
CA LEU A 1042 8.35 20.31 50.38
C LEU A 1042 7.40 19.13 50.14
N THR A 1043 6.35 18.97 50.94
CA THR A 1043 5.29 17.97 50.66
C THR A 1043 4.12 18.60 49.91
N LYS A 1044 3.97 18.23 48.63
CA LYS A 1044 2.98 18.71 47.64
C LYS A 1044 3.29 20.03 46.90
N TYR A 1045 4.30 20.80 47.30
CA TYR A 1045 4.91 21.85 46.44
C TYR A 1045 5.84 21.21 45.37
N SER A 1046 5.44 20.05 44.87
CA SER A 1046 6.36 18.99 44.43
C SER A 1046 6.24 18.76 42.93
N LYS A 1047 7.31 19.08 42.20
CA LYS A 1047 7.53 18.85 40.76
C LYS A 1047 6.72 19.72 39.80
N THR A 1048 5.45 20.02 40.06
CA THR A 1048 4.68 20.93 39.18
C THR A 1048 5.19 22.35 39.34
N ASP A 1049 5.19 22.86 40.57
CA ASP A 1049 5.55 24.26 40.86
C ASP A 1049 7.02 24.54 40.52
N PHE A 1050 7.92 23.58 40.73
CA PHE A 1050 9.33 23.66 40.29
C PHE A 1050 9.51 23.75 38.77
N ASN A 1051 8.63 23.12 37.98
CA ASN A 1051 8.68 23.25 36.52
C ASN A 1051 8.11 24.62 36.07
N GLU A 1052 7.08 25.14 36.73
CA GLU A 1052 6.56 26.50 36.51
C GLU A 1052 7.64 27.55 36.81
N ASP A 1053 8.25 27.51 38.00
CA ASP A 1053 9.33 28.43 38.41
C ASP A 1053 10.51 28.43 37.41
N ILE A 1054 10.89 27.26 36.90
CA ILE A 1054 11.96 27.12 35.88
C ILE A 1054 11.54 27.77 34.55
N SER A 1055 10.31 27.51 34.08
CA SER A 1055 9.80 28.07 32.84
C SER A 1055 9.69 29.61 32.92
N ASP A 1056 9.24 30.16 34.05
CA ASP A 1056 9.17 31.61 34.32
C ASP A 1056 10.54 32.28 34.32
N ASN A 1057 11.50 31.72 35.05
CA ASN A 1057 12.83 32.33 35.16
C ASN A 1057 13.61 32.23 33.83
N ILE A 1058 13.46 31.14 33.07
CA ILE A 1058 14.12 31.02 31.76
C ILE A 1058 13.43 31.90 30.71
N SER A 1059 12.10 32.02 30.71
CA SER A 1059 11.40 32.95 29.80
C SER A 1059 11.83 34.40 30.05
N LEU A 1060 12.04 34.77 31.32
CA LEU A 1060 12.61 36.06 31.74
C LEU A 1060 14.06 36.26 31.30
N ILE A 1061 14.94 35.26 31.47
CA ILE A 1061 16.32 35.34 30.99
C ILE A 1061 16.35 35.50 29.46
N CYS A 1062 15.51 34.76 28.73
CA CYS A 1062 15.36 34.89 27.27
C CYS A 1062 14.81 36.25 26.83
N MET A 1063 13.99 36.93 27.65
CA MET A 1063 13.58 38.31 27.38
C MET A 1063 14.72 39.33 27.63
N LEU A 1064 15.57 39.09 28.61
CA LEU A 1064 16.61 40.03 29.05
C LEU A 1064 17.96 39.85 28.34
N VAL A 1065 18.23 38.68 27.77
CA VAL A 1065 19.52 38.32 27.17
C VAL A 1065 19.32 37.88 25.71
N TYR A 1066 19.96 38.61 24.79
CA TYR A 1066 19.66 38.57 23.34
C TYR A 1066 19.86 37.21 22.63
N LYS A 1067 20.76 36.34 23.12
CA LYS A 1067 20.83 34.89 22.81
C LYS A 1067 21.72 34.23 23.87
N PRO A 1068 21.17 33.45 24.84
CA PRO A 1068 21.99 32.80 25.86
C PRO A 1068 22.95 31.74 25.26
N ASP A 1069 24.18 31.65 25.76
CA ASP A 1069 25.24 30.72 25.29
C ASP A 1069 24.87 29.22 25.31
N PHE A 1070 23.75 28.84 25.94
CA PHE A 1070 23.22 27.49 25.95
C PHE A 1070 22.19 27.21 24.83
N LEU A 1071 21.78 28.24 24.10
CA LEU A 1071 20.92 28.19 22.91
C LEU A 1071 21.74 28.34 21.61
N GLU A 1072 23.01 27.95 21.64
CA GLU A 1072 23.84 27.81 20.43
C GLU A 1072 23.43 26.59 19.60
N ASP A 1073 23.40 26.78 18.28
CA ASP A 1073 23.10 25.74 17.30
C ASP A 1073 24.22 24.67 17.29
N GLY A 1074 23.85 23.39 17.20
CA GLY A 1074 24.80 22.25 17.20
C GLY A 1074 25.20 21.70 18.57
N ARG A 1075 24.86 22.35 19.70
CA ARG A 1075 25.01 21.75 21.03
C ARG A 1075 23.89 20.71 21.26
N ALA A 1076 24.24 19.46 21.54
CA ALA A 1076 23.24 18.40 21.75
C ALA A 1076 22.30 18.71 22.94
N ILE A 1077 21.01 18.37 22.81
CA ILE A 1077 19.94 18.70 23.78
C ILE A 1077 20.31 18.37 25.23
N ASN A 1078 20.94 17.21 25.49
CA ASN A 1078 21.38 16.80 26.83
C ASN A 1078 22.43 17.74 27.47
N LEU A 1079 23.30 18.37 26.66
CA LEU A 1079 24.26 19.37 27.11
C LEU A 1079 23.59 20.74 27.31
N LYS A 1080 22.59 21.09 26.49
CA LYS A 1080 21.72 22.26 26.71
C LYS A 1080 21.01 22.13 28.07
N CYS A 1081 20.37 20.98 28.36
CA CYS A 1081 19.76 20.67 29.66
C CYS A 1081 20.72 20.84 30.84
N LYS A 1082 21.94 20.28 30.71
CA LYS A 1082 22.96 20.31 31.76
C LYS A 1082 23.43 21.74 32.07
N TYR A 1083 23.53 22.59 31.04
CA TYR A 1083 23.87 24.01 31.24
C TYR A 1083 22.73 24.78 31.93
N ILE A 1084 21.48 24.59 31.49
CA ILE A 1084 20.30 25.22 32.10
C ILE A 1084 20.22 24.84 33.59
N ALA A 1085 20.29 23.54 33.91
CA ALA A 1085 20.25 23.05 35.29
C ALA A 1085 21.42 23.59 36.15
N ASN A 1086 22.62 23.72 35.58
CA ASN A 1086 23.75 24.33 36.27
C ASN A 1086 23.57 25.86 36.47
N THR A 1087 23.00 26.57 35.49
CA THR A 1087 22.73 28.01 35.60
C THR A 1087 21.69 28.28 36.68
N TYR A 1088 20.63 27.46 36.74
CA TYR A 1088 19.61 27.53 37.78
C TYR A 1088 20.19 27.24 39.17
N ARG A 1089 21.00 26.17 39.30
CA ARG A 1089 21.75 25.86 40.53
C ARG A 1089 22.63 27.03 40.96
N ASN A 1090 23.38 27.63 40.02
CA ASN A 1090 24.24 28.76 40.31
C ASN A 1090 23.42 29.97 40.78
N PHE A 1091 22.33 30.31 40.09
CA PHE A 1091 21.42 31.40 40.45
C PHE A 1091 20.87 31.25 41.87
N TYR A 1092 20.31 30.08 42.21
CA TYR A 1092 19.81 29.81 43.57
C TYR A 1092 20.92 29.79 44.62
N SER A 1093 22.11 29.25 44.31
CA SER A 1093 23.26 29.31 45.23
C SER A 1093 23.75 30.74 45.48
N SER A 1094 23.68 31.62 44.46
CA SER A 1094 23.98 33.04 44.63
C SER A 1094 22.88 33.79 45.40
N PHE A 1095 21.61 33.38 45.27
CA PHE A 1095 20.52 33.92 46.09
C PHE A 1095 20.66 33.52 47.56
N ALA A 1096 20.97 32.24 47.83
CA ALA A 1096 21.26 31.74 49.18
C ALA A 1096 22.42 32.52 49.84
N TYR A 1097 23.46 32.89 49.07
CA TYR A 1097 24.59 33.67 49.57
C TYR A 1097 24.18 35.01 50.23
N TYR A 1098 23.15 35.68 49.71
CA TYR A 1098 22.64 36.96 50.21
C TYR A 1098 21.58 36.85 51.32
N MET A 1099 21.15 35.65 51.71
CA MET A 1099 20.18 35.50 52.80
C MET A 1099 20.81 35.76 54.17
N PRO A 1100 20.13 36.53 55.06
CA PRO A 1100 20.75 37.11 56.24
C PRO A 1100 20.97 36.13 57.40
N THR A 1101 20.26 35.01 57.47
CA THR A 1101 20.42 34.04 58.56
C THR A 1101 20.98 32.69 58.10
N ALA A 1102 21.74 32.04 58.99
CA ALA A 1102 22.30 30.72 58.74
C ALA A 1102 21.24 29.62 58.58
N TRP A 1103 20.03 29.81 59.12
CA TRP A 1103 18.92 28.85 58.96
C TRP A 1103 18.23 28.97 57.59
N GLU A 1104 18.10 30.18 57.05
CA GLU A 1104 17.66 30.38 55.66
C GLU A 1104 18.68 29.82 54.68
N LYS A 1105 19.99 30.02 54.94
CA LYS A 1105 21.05 29.32 54.17
C LYS A 1105 20.92 27.81 54.27
N LEU A 1106 20.77 27.24 55.46
CA LEU A 1106 20.65 25.78 55.64
C LEU A 1106 19.41 25.19 54.93
N PHE A 1107 18.33 25.97 54.74
CA PHE A 1107 17.12 25.52 54.03
C PHE A 1107 17.20 25.64 52.50
N TRP A 1108 18.17 26.40 51.95
CA TRP A 1108 18.33 26.66 50.52
C TRP A 1108 19.67 26.15 49.93
N GLU A 1109 20.68 25.91 50.75
CA GLU A 1109 21.95 25.25 50.36
C GLU A 1109 21.83 23.70 50.35
N TYR A 1110 20.72 23.14 50.85
CA TYR A 1110 20.46 21.69 50.96
C TYR A 1110 19.46 21.14 49.95
#